data_AF-A0A8I2Z2Z9-F1
#
_entry.id   AF-A0A8I2Z2Z9-F1
#
_cell.length_a   1.000
_cell.length_b   1.000
_cell.length_c   1.000
_cell.angle_alpha   90.00
_cell.angle_beta   90.00
_cell.angle_gamma   90.00
#
_symmetry.space_group_name_H-M   'P 1'
#
loop_
_entity.id
_entity.type
_entity.pdbx_description
1 polymer ?
#
loop_
_entity_poly.entity_id
_entity_poly.type
_entity_poly.pdbx_seq_one_letter_code
_entity_poly.pdbx_strand_id
1 'polypeptide(L)'
;MTESPFKIAIPDEKLNLLRKKLELATFPDELESADWKYGVPLADIKRLTERWKNGYDWRKHEMATQRRVAHVHERHRRRRLRDAEHPLRAQKEHRGGRDSPTLCHGWPGGFYEVRKILPLLTASSPEHPSFHVVALSLPGYGFSEAPRKQGFSNNQFAEVAHKLMLALGYHEYVSQGGDWGFLITATMAVQYGGKYHKAWHTNTPFGLPPSPLREPLSFLSFMVTPWTAKEKQGLARSHWFRNQGSGYFAAQCTQPQTIGYSLADSPVGLLAWVYEKLHNWTDSYPWQDDEVLTWISIYWFSRAGPAASVRIYFEVMKGQMDTSWSLPIPKIPMGASFFPKDIHVFPKAWVRRGRRIVAEFEHESGGHFASYEAPQVLADDVRTMFGKGGGAYGVVQARVDMLDSPRTLPAMDQPLLAYVVAVIVVLLPSLYLALVLLSPPPIVTRPSEKTYRSCASLTTPLPLPSLADAGSLDLSIIIPAYNESARLPAMLDTALAHLHASPSQSESLSASANGHGHPPRARTHEILIVDDGSKDDTSALALELATHHPATDIRIITLEQNLGKGGAVRHGMLHARGHRLLMVDADGASRFADLEALWERIDAIAPGNEPAVVVGSRAHLVKTEAVVKRSLLRNILMYGLHTILRIVGVGHIHDTQCGFKLFTRRAAQQIFPAQHLATWIFDVELLLLAKQLGIPVAEVPIEWHEVAGSKLHVVKDSLQMLRDLLVLRGNQLVGRWKVTP
;
A
#
# COMPACT_ATOMS: atom_id res chain seq x y z
N MET A 1 24.21 -19.59 -31.39
CA MET A 1 24.17 -18.20 -30.91
C MET A 1 25.51 -17.57 -31.27
N THR A 2 25.54 -16.31 -31.70
CA THR A 2 26.79 -15.64 -32.08
C THR A 2 26.83 -14.29 -31.39
N GLU A 3 27.69 -14.18 -30.39
CA GLU A 3 28.05 -12.91 -29.74
C GLU A 3 28.55 -11.95 -30.82
N SER A 4 28.03 -10.71 -30.85
CA SER A 4 28.53 -9.69 -31.77
C SER A 4 29.07 -8.48 -31.01
N PRO A 5 30.30 -8.02 -31.33
CA PRO A 5 30.88 -6.83 -30.74
C PRO A 5 29.97 -5.61 -30.95
N PHE A 6 29.81 -4.79 -29.93
CA PHE A 6 29.14 -3.49 -30.05
C PHE A 6 30.11 -2.33 -29.81
N LYS A 7 29.94 -1.29 -30.64
CA LYS A 7 30.65 -0.03 -30.57
C LYS A 7 29.68 1.09 -30.25
N ILE A 8 29.93 1.81 -29.16
CA ILE A 8 29.28 3.08 -28.86
C ILE A 8 29.82 4.09 -29.89
N ALA A 9 28.91 4.62 -30.70
CA ALA A 9 29.22 5.58 -31.74
C ALA A 9 28.04 6.55 -31.87
N ILE A 10 28.06 7.62 -31.08
CA ILE A 10 27.03 8.66 -31.14
C ILE A 10 27.28 9.53 -32.38
N PRO A 11 26.29 9.78 -33.25
CA PRO A 11 26.47 10.68 -34.40
C PRO A 11 26.75 12.12 -33.97
N ASP A 12 27.60 12.85 -34.71
CA ASP A 12 27.91 14.26 -34.42
C ASP A 12 26.67 15.15 -34.44
N GLU A 13 25.67 14.81 -35.26
CA GLU A 13 24.38 15.50 -35.27
C GLU A 13 23.69 15.50 -33.89
N LYS A 14 23.75 14.38 -33.15
CA LYS A 14 23.19 14.31 -31.79
C LYS A 14 23.99 15.13 -30.79
N LEU A 15 25.31 15.22 -30.97
CA LEU A 15 26.17 16.08 -30.14
C LEU A 15 25.87 17.56 -30.40
N ASN A 16 25.70 17.93 -31.66
CA ASN A 16 25.32 19.29 -32.06
C ASN A 16 23.92 19.67 -31.56
N LEU A 17 22.95 18.75 -31.63
CA LEU A 17 21.61 18.97 -31.09
C LEU A 17 21.64 19.17 -29.57
N LEU A 18 22.42 18.36 -28.84
CA LEU A 18 22.63 18.55 -27.41
C LEU A 18 23.16 19.95 -27.12
N ARG A 19 24.23 20.39 -27.80
CA ARG A 19 24.81 21.73 -27.61
C ARG A 19 23.78 22.85 -27.83
N LYS A 20 23.01 22.78 -28.92
CA LYS A 20 21.93 23.75 -29.20
C LYS A 20 20.89 23.78 -28.09
N LYS A 21 20.46 22.62 -27.57
CA LYS A 21 19.47 22.55 -26.49
C LYS A 21 20.02 23.08 -25.15
N LEU A 22 21.31 22.93 -24.89
CA LEU A 22 21.97 23.52 -23.71
C LEU A 22 22.08 25.04 -23.83
N GLU A 23 22.37 25.54 -25.03
CA GLU A 23 22.46 26.99 -25.32
C GLU A 23 21.11 27.70 -25.18
N LEU A 24 20.03 27.05 -25.63
CA LEU A 24 18.66 27.59 -25.58
C LEU A 24 17.94 27.32 -24.25
N ALA A 25 18.64 26.77 -23.24
CA ALA A 25 18.00 26.38 -21.99
C ALA A 25 17.52 27.61 -21.19
N THR A 26 16.23 27.62 -20.84
CA THR A 26 15.66 28.56 -19.88
C THR A 26 15.71 27.94 -18.49
N PHE A 27 16.28 28.67 -17.53
CA PHE A 27 16.35 28.24 -16.13
C PHE A 27 15.23 28.88 -15.30
N PRO A 28 14.69 28.18 -14.28
CA PRO A 28 13.76 28.76 -13.32
C PRO A 28 14.46 29.75 -12.38
N ASP A 29 13.67 30.50 -11.61
CA ASP A 29 14.12 31.22 -10.42
C ASP A 29 14.33 30.26 -9.23
N GLU A 30 14.90 30.78 -8.14
CA GLU A 30 15.19 30.02 -6.92
C GLU A 30 14.93 30.91 -5.69
N LEU A 31 14.34 30.32 -4.65
CA LEU A 31 14.11 31.01 -3.38
C LEU A 31 15.43 31.21 -2.63
N GLU A 32 15.64 32.41 -2.07
CA GLU A 32 16.82 32.71 -1.27
C GLU A 32 16.97 31.75 -0.09
N SER A 33 18.19 31.25 0.14
CA SER A 33 18.54 30.33 1.25
C SER A 33 17.76 29.00 1.29
N ALA A 34 17.18 28.57 0.16
CA ALA A 34 16.51 27.27 0.06
C ALA A 34 17.50 26.10 0.07
N ASP A 35 18.73 26.31 -0.40
CA ASP A 35 19.77 25.29 -0.57
C ASP A 35 19.18 24.02 -1.23
N TRP A 36 19.53 22.84 -0.71
CA TRP A 36 19.05 21.55 -1.22
C TRP A 36 17.65 21.16 -0.74
N LYS A 37 16.97 21.98 0.07
CA LYS A 37 15.67 21.62 0.67
C LYS A 37 14.57 21.46 -0.36
N TYR A 38 14.68 22.13 -1.50
CA TYR A 38 13.70 22.13 -2.60
C TYR A 38 14.15 21.31 -3.82
N GLY A 39 15.29 20.62 -3.72
CA GLY A 39 15.91 19.91 -4.83
C GLY A 39 17.30 20.47 -5.15
N VAL A 40 17.75 20.26 -6.38
CA VAL A 40 19.08 20.70 -6.81
C VAL A 40 19.16 22.23 -6.96
N PRO A 41 20.20 22.88 -6.40
CA PRO A 41 20.34 24.32 -6.52
C PRO A 41 20.53 24.82 -7.95
N LEU A 42 20.00 26.00 -8.25
CA LEU A 42 20.11 26.64 -9.56
C LEU A 42 21.57 26.87 -9.96
N ALA A 43 22.41 27.25 -9.01
CA ALA A 43 23.84 27.48 -9.24
C ALA A 43 24.55 26.23 -9.76
N ASP A 44 24.24 25.06 -9.19
CA ASP A 44 24.82 23.79 -9.62
C ASP A 44 24.39 23.41 -11.04
N ILE A 45 23.10 23.57 -11.36
CA ILE A 45 22.60 23.26 -12.70
C ILE A 45 23.14 24.22 -13.75
N LYS A 46 23.29 25.52 -13.44
CA LYS A 46 23.95 26.47 -14.34
C LYS A 46 25.42 26.10 -14.59
N ARG A 47 26.17 25.80 -13.52
CA ARG A 47 27.58 25.38 -13.61
C ARG A 47 27.76 24.12 -14.46
N LEU A 48 26.97 23.08 -14.19
CA LEU A 48 27.03 21.83 -14.95
C LEU A 48 26.57 22.01 -16.40
N THR A 49 25.54 22.82 -16.66
CA THR A 49 25.09 23.14 -18.03
C THR A 49 26.17 23.87 -18.82
N GLU A 50 26.83 24.85 -18.20
CA GLU A 50 27.93 25.60 -18.83
C GLU A 50 29.13 24.69 -19.12
N ARG A 51 29.51 23.83 -18.16
CA ARG A 51 30.54 22.81 -18.37
C ARG A 51 30.15 21.86 -19.49
N TRP A 52 28.89 21.43 -19.57
CA TRP A 52 28.41 20.49 -20.59
C TRP A 52 28.43 21.08 -21.99
N LYS A 53 28.11 22.38 -22.10
CA LYS A 53 28.11 23.13 -23.36
C LYS A 53 29.52 23.37 -23.88
N ASN A 54 30.43 23.85 -23.03
CA ASN A 54 31.69 24.45 -23.46
C ASN A 54 32.97 23.67 -23.08
N GLY A 55 32.91 22.77 -22.10
CA GLY A 55 34.11 22.10 -21.56
C GLY A 55 34.08 20.56 -21.58
N TYR A 56 32.91 19.96 -21.72
CA TYR A 56 32.74 18.50 -21.72
C TYR A 56 32.91 17.90 -23.11
N ASP A 57 33.79 16.90 -23.24
CA ASP A 57 34.04 16.17 -24.48
C ASP A 57 33.51 14.73 -24.41
N TRP A 58 32.32 14.51 -24.98
CA TRP A 58 31.73 13.16 -25.08
C TRP A 58 32.66 12.16 -25.76
N ARG A 59 33.44 12.53 -26.78
CA ARG A 59 34.28 11.58 -27.53
C ARG A 59 35.36 10.97 -26.67
N LYS A 60 35.97 11.76 -25.78
CA LYS A 60 36.90 11.27 -24.77
C LYS A 60 36.25 10.21 -23.87
N HIS A 61 35.05 10.48 -23.36
CA HIS A 61 34.33 9.59 -22.45
C HIS A 61 33.75 8.35 -23.17
N GLU A 62 33.32 8.49 -24.42
CA GLU A 62 32.88 7.41 -25.30
C GLU A 62 34.03 6.40 -25.52
N MET A 63 35.22 6.89 -25.89
CA MET A 63 36.41 6.04 -26.05
C MET A 63 36.82 5.35 -24.73
N ALA A 64 36.82 6.08 -23.63
CA ALA A 64 37.17 5.52 -22.32
C ALA A 64 36.18 4.42 -21.89
N THR A 65 34.89 4.63 -22.15
CA THR A 65 33.84 3.62 -21.89
C THR A 65 34.02 2.43 -22.82
N GLN A 66 34.26 2.64 -24.11
CA GLN A 66 34.45 1.58 -25.10
C GLN A 66 35.67 0.69 -24.81
N ARG A 67 36.80 1.26 -24.38
CA ARG A 67 38.07 0.53 -24.16
C ARG A 67 38.02 -0.49 -23.02
N ARG A 68 37.07 -0.36 -22.10
CA ARG A 68 36.93 -1.23 -20.91
C ARG A 68 35.95 -2.38 -21.11
N VAL A 69 35.43 -2.59 -22.33
CA VAL A 69 34.24 -3.44 -22.54
C VAL A 69 34.36 -4.31 -23.79
N ALA A 70 34.20 -5.63 -23.67
CA ALA A 70 33.69 -6.45 -24.77
C ALA A 70 32.16 -6.35 -24.73
N HIS A 71 31.59 -5.50 -25.57
CA HIS A 71 30.13 -5.37 -25.61
C HIS A 71 29.57 -6.53 -26.42
N VAL A 72 28.65 -7.30 -25.85
CA VAL A 72 28.00 -8.40 -26.54
C VAL A 72 26.55 -8.01 -26.86
N HIS A 73 26.16 -8.17 -28.13
CA HIS A 73 24.78 -8.06 -28.60
C HIS A 73 24.23 -9.45 -28.92
N GLU A 74 23.02 -9.73 -28.42
CA GLU A 74 22.28 -10.97 -28.71
C GLU A 74 20.94 -10.69 -29.39
N ARG A 75 20.60 -11.52 -30.39
CA ARG A 75 19.30 -11.56 -31.04
C ARG A 75 18.57 -12.85 -30.67
N HIS A 76 17.49 -12.77 -29.89
CA HIS A 76 16.62 -13.91 -29.67
C HIS A 76 15.92 -14.33 -30.98
N ARG A 77 16.37 -15.41 -31.62
CA ARG A 77 15.61 -16.10 -32.68
C ARG A 77 15.05 -17.43 -32.14
N ARG A 78 13.71 -17.50 -32.15
CA ARG A 78 12.83 -18.69 -32.11
C ARG A 78 12.97 -19.67 -30.93
N ARG A 79 12.04 -19.55 -29.97
CA ARG A 79 10.97 -20.54 -29.70
C ARG A 79 10.10 -20.06 -28.52
N ARG A 80 8.80 -19.85 -28.79
CA ARG A 80 7.69 -19.64 -27.83
C ARG A 80 7.91 -18.55 -26.75
N LEU A 81 8.18 -17.31 -27.17
CA LEU A 81 7.79 -16.14 -26.39
C LEU A 81 6.57 -15.53 -27.08
N ARG A 82 5.44 -15.44 -26.38
CA ARG A 82 4.48 -14.39 -26.71
C ARG A 82 5.16 -13.10 -26.24
N ASP A 83 5.55 -12.25 -27.19
CA ASP A 83 5.83 -10.81 -27.02
C ASP A 83 7.22 -10.26 -26.63
N ALA A 84 8.31 -11.03 -26.53
CA ALA A 84 9.64 -10.43 -26.24
C ALA A 84 10.70 -10.72 -27.33
N GLU A 85 10.73 -9.88 -28.38
CA GLU A 85 11.88 -9.71 -29.28
C GLU A 85 12.60 -8.41 -28.91
N HIS A 86 13.48 -8.44 -27.91
CA HIS A 86 14.24 -7.25 -27.48
C HIS A 86 15.74 -7.53 -27.51
N PRO A 87 16.49 -6.89 -28.43
CA PRO A 87 17.95 -6.93 -28.40
C PRO A 87 18.48 -6.29 -27.12
N LEU A 88 19.27 -7.06 -26.38
CA LEU A 88 19.91 -6.62 -25.14
C LEU A 88 21.37 -6.29 -25.39
N ARG A 89 21.92 -5.45 -24.53
CA ARG A 89 23.35 -5.17 -24.48
C ARG A 89 23.87 -5.40 -23.07
N ALA A 90 25.00 -6.10 -23.00
CA ALA A 90 25.73 -6.30 -21.78
C ALA A 90 27.21 -6.02 -22.00
N GLN A 91 27.84 -5.48 -20.97
CA GLN A 91 29.28 -5.41 -20.85
C GLN A 91 29.76 -6.75 -20.26
N LYS A 92 30.61 -7.45 -21.02
CA LYS A 92 31.25 -8.69 -20.59
C LYS A 92 32.75 -8.42 -20.46
N GLU A 93 33.35 -8.82 -19.34
CA GLU A 93 34.81 -8.82 -19.20
C GLU A 93 35.28 -10.17 -18.66
N HIS A 94 36.26 -10.75 -19.36
CA HIS A 94 36.84 -12.05 -19.03
C HIS A 94 38.30 -11.90 -18.65
N ARG A 95 38.61 -12.25 -17.40
CA ARG A 95 39.94 -12.67 -16.95
C ARG A 95 39.70 -13.81 -15.97
N GLY A 96 40.51 -14.88 -16.07
CA GLY A 96 40.22 -16.18 -15.45
C GLY A 96 39.58 -16.08 -14.05
N GLY A 97 38.49 -16.82 -13.84
CA GLY A 97 37.70 -16.80 -12.61
C GLY A 97 36.85 -18.06 -12.46
N ARG A 98 36.39 -18.35 -11.24
CA ARG A 98 35.54 -19.52 -10.95
C ARG A 98 34.06 -19.20 -11.10
N ASP A 99 33.63 -18.06 -10.57
CA ASP A 99 32.23 -17.64 -10.55
C ASP A 99 31.94 -16.62 -11.65
N SER A 100 30.68 -16.58 -12.08
CA SER A 100 30.20 -15.68 -13.14
C SER A 100 29.10 -14.75 -12.62
N PRO A 101 29.44 -13.66 -11.90
CA PRO A 101 28.45 -12.71 -11.41
C PRO A 101 27.78 -11.92 -12.53
N THR A 102 26.44 -11.92 -12.52
CA THR A 102 25.65 -10.89 -13.18
C THR A 102 25.55 -9.66 -12.28
N LEU A 103 26.06 -8.52 -12.71
CA LEU A 103 25.85 -7.23 -12.04
C LEU A 103 24.60 -6.56 -12.63
N CYS A 104 23.61 -6.32 -11.76
CA CYS A 104 22.33 -5.72 -12.13
C CYS A 104 22.20 -4.34 -11.47
N HIS A 105 22.25 -3.29 -12.29
CA HIS A 105 22.07 -1.91 -11.83
C HIS A 105 20.58 -1.58 -11.62
N GLY A 106 20.30 -0.38 -11.10
CA GLY A 106 18.97 0.19 -11.05
C GLY A 106 18.85 1.57 -11.71
N TRP A 107 18.06 2.46 -11.13
CA TRP A 107 17.80 3.82 -11.60
C TRP A 107 18.16 4.85 -10.51
N PRO A 108 18.76 6.00 -10.85
CA PRO A 108 19.15 6.43 -12.18
C PRO A 108 20.53 5.87 -12.58
N GLY A 109 20.86 4.64 -12.18
CA GLY A 109 22.07 3.91 -12.57
C GLY A 109 22.09 3.38 -14.00
N GLY A 110 23.08 2.55 -14.29
CA GLY A 110 23.29 1.97 -15.62
C GLY A 110 24.50 1.05 -15.61
N PHE A 111 24.81 0.41 -16.73
CA PHE A 111 26.04 -0.38 -16.85
C PHE A 111 27.32 0.42 -16.51
N TYR A 112 27.29 1.76 -16.68
CA TYR A 112 28.41 2.64 -16.35
C TYR A 112 28.75 2.66 -14.86
N GLU A 113 27.81 2.31 -13.99
CA GLU A 113 28.01 2.27 -12.54
C GLU A 113 29.12 1.28 -12.15
N VAL A 114 29.27 0.18 -12.90
CA VAL A 114 30.24 -0.84 -12.56
C VAL A 114 31.68 -0.45 -12.91
N ARG A 115 31.92 0.69 -13.57
CA ARG A 115 33.23 1.03 -14.17
C ARG A 115 34.40 1.05 -13.19
N LYS A 116 34.14 1.27 -11.89
CA LYS A 116 35.15 1.35 -10.83
C LYS A 116 35.33 0.01 -10.12
N ILE A 117 34.24 -0.73 -9.90
CA ILE A 117 34.29 -2.06 -9.26
C ILE A 117 34.75 -3.17 -10.21
N LEU A 118 34.49 -3.02 -11.51
CA LEU A 118 34.74 -4.07 -12.51
C LEU A 118 36.22 -4.50 -12.55
N PRO A 119 37.22 -3.61 -12.61
CA PRO A 119 38.63 -4.00 -12.56
C PRO A 119 39.02 -4.73 -11.27
N LEU A 120 38.35 -4.44 -10.15
CA LEU A 120 38.61 -5.11 -8.88
C LEU A 120 38.10 -6.55 -8.94
N LEU A 121 36.88 -6.77 -9.41
CA LEU A 121 36.31 -8.13 -9.48
C LEU A 121 36.99 -9.01 -10.55
N THR A 122 37.52 -8.42 -11.63
CA THR A 122 38.14 -9.19 -12.72
C THR A 122 39.65 -9.37 -12.57
N ALA A 123 40.32 -8.61 -11.70
CA ALA A 123 41.77 -8.75 -11.51
C ALA A 123 42.14 -10.14 -10.96
N SER A 124 43.04 -10.85 -11.66
CA SER A 124 43.64 -12.10 -11.21
C SER A 124 44.45 -11.88 -9.92
N SER A 125 44.19 -12.68 -8.90
CA SER A 125 44.95 -12.64 -7.63
C SER A 125 45.05 -14.03 -7.00
N PRO A 126 46.17 -14.37 -6.34
CA PRO A 126 46.26 -15.57 -5.52
C PRO A 126 45.54 -15.41 -4.16
N GLU A 127 45.31 -14.17 -3.70
CA GLU A 127 44.80 -13.89 -2.35
C GLU A 127 43.27 -13.89 -2.26
N HIS A 128 42.59 -13.53 -3.35
CA HIS A 128 41.14 -13.42 -3.41
C HIS A 128 40.61 -13.98 -4.73
N PRO A 129 39.33 -14.41 -4.80
CA PRO A 129 38.76 -14.88 -6.06
C PRO A 129 38.69 -13.77 -7.11
N SER A 130 38.73 -14.19 -8.36
CA SER A 130 38.47 -13.36 -9.55
C SER A 130 37.22 -13.89 -10.25
N PHE A 131 36.52 -13.00 -10.95
CA PHE A 131 35.17 -13.24 -11.44
C PHE A 131 35.04 -12.99 -12.94
N HIS A 132 34.18 -13.78 -13.60
CA HIS A 132 33.65 -13.47 -14.92
C HIS A 132 32.45 -12.54 -14.78
N VAL A 133 32.63 -11.26 -15.06
CA VAL A 133 31.59 -10.26 -14.79
C VAL A 133 30.75 -9.97 -16.04
N VAL A 134 29.43 -10.06 -15.88
CA VAL A 134 28.44 -9.62 -16.87
C VAL A 134 27.64 -8.45 -16.29
N ALA A 135 27.92 -7.23 -16.74
CA ALA A 135 27.16 -6.04 -16.39
C ALA A 135 26.07 -5.77 -17.43
N LEU A 136 24.83 -6.12 -17.08
CA LEU A 136 23.67 -5.97 -17.97
C LEU A 136 23.21 -4.51 -18.01
N SER A 137 23.00 -3.94 -19.20
CA SER A 137 22.12 -2.76 -19.33
C SER A 137 20.68 -3.24 -19.37
N LEU A 138 19.87 -2.90 -18.36
CA LEU A 138 18.46 -3.29 -18.31
C LEU A 138 17.70 -2.84 -19.59
N PRO A 139 16.67 -3.59 -20.03
CA PRO A 139 15.75 -3.13 -21.08
C PRO A 139 15.29 -1.69 -20.83
N GLY A 140 15.49 -0.81 -21.81
CA GLY A 140 15.20 0.63 -21.72
C GLY A 140 16.29 1.50 -21.09
N TYR A 141 17.44 0.92 -20.72
CA TYR A 141 18.57 1.64 -20.14
C TYR A 141 19.80 1.62 -21.05
N GLY A 142 20.56 2.71 -21.00
CA GLY A 142 21.81 2.86 -21.75
C GLY A 142 21.62 2.49 -23.21
N PHE A 143 22.35 1.48 -23.68
CA PHE A 143 22.30 1.09 -25.08
C PHE A 143 21.39 -0.11 -25.39
N SER A 144 20.72 -0.70 -24.40
CA SER A 144 19.71 -1.76 -24.60
C SER A 144 18.43 -1.20 -25.22
N GLU A 145 17.71 -2.03 -26.00
CA GLU A 145 16.39 -1.63 -26.49
C GLU A 145 15.35 -1.60 -25.34
N ALA A 146 14.28 -0.84 -25.54
CA ALA A 146 13.16 -0.79 -24.59
C ALA A 146 12.02 -1.73 -25.01
N PRO A 147 11.25 -2.26 -24.03
CA PRO A 147 9.97 -2.87 -24.31
C PRO A 147 9.05 -1.92 -25.08
N ARG A 148 8.36 -2.45 -26.10
CA ARG A 148 7.42 -1.69 -26.94
C ARG A 148 5.94 -1.94 -26.60
N LYS A 149 5.68 -2.93 -25.75
CA LYS A 149 4.35 -3.31 -25.28
C LYS A 149 4.29 -3.17 -23.76
N GLN A 150 3.10 -2.92 -23.24
CA GLN A 150 2.83 -2.92 -21.79
C GLN A 150 3.01 -4.31 -21.19
N GLY A 151 3.15 -4.39 -19.87
CA GLY A 151 3.25 -5.64 -19.12
C GLY A 151 4.68 -6.15 -18.96
N PHE A 152 5.69 -5.35 -19.32
CA PHE A 152 7.10 -5.71 -19.08
C PHE A 152 7.47 -5.44 -17.62
N SER A 153 6.99 -6.31 -16.75
CA SER A 153 7.15 -6.24 -15.30
C SER A 153 8.45 -6.91 -14.82
N ASN A 154 8.64 -6.94 -13.50
CA ASN A 154 9.84 -7.47 -12.86
C ASN A 154 10.19 -8.93 -13.24
N ASN A 155 9.17 -9.78 -13.49
CA ASN A 155 9.39 -11.15 -13.95
C ASN A 155 10.07 -11.19 -15.33
N GLN A 156 9.67 -10.31 -16.25
CA GLN A 156 10.27 -10.23 -17.59
C GLN A 156 11.71 -9.72 -17.52
N PHE A 157 12.01 -8.76 -16.64
CA PHE A 157 13.40 -8.32 -16.40
C PHE A 157 14.28 -9.47 -15.91
N ALA A 158 13.81 -10.25 -14.93
CA ALA A 158 14.54 -11.41 -14.40
C ALA A 158 14.74 -12.49 -15.46
N GLU A 159 13.72 -12.78 -16.28
CA GLU A 159 13.79 -13.75 -17.37
C GLU A 159 14.81 -13.35 -18.43
N VAL A 160 14.82 -12.07 -18.81
CA VAL A 160 15.79 -11.48 -19.75
C VAL A 160 17.22 -11.61 -19.23
N ALA A 161 17.47 -11.27 -17.97
CA ALA A 161 18.79 -11.40 -17.35
C ALA A 161 19.24 -12.87 -17.29
N HIS A 162 18.35 -13.80 -16.91
CA HIS A 162 18.64 -15.23 -16.89
C HIS A 162 18.97 -15.78 -18.29
N LYS A 163 18.16 -15.44 -19.29
CA LYS A 163 18.38 -15.89 -20.67
C LYS A 163 19.67 -15.34 -21.25
N LEU A 164 20.07 -14.12 -20.89
CA LEU A 164 21.38 -13.59 -21.25
C LEU A 164 22.49 -14.46 -20.68
N MET A 165 22.44 -14.82 -19.39
CA MET A 165 23.46 -15.68 -18.79
C MET A 165 23.55 -17.04 -19.49
N LEU A 166 22.41 -17.67 -19.79
CA LEU A 166 22.38 -18.92 -20.56
C LEU A 166 22.97 -18.75 -21.97
N ALA A 167 22.64 -17.66 -22.66
CA ALA A 167 23.13 -17.37 -24.00
C ALA A 167 24.66 -17.16 -24.04
N LEU A 168 25.22 -16.58 -22.97
CA LEU A 168 26.66 -16.43 -22.77
C LEU A 168 27.34 -17.74 -22.32
N GLY A 169 26.58 -18.84 -22.17
CA GLY A 169 27.09 -20.16 -21.81
C GLY A 169 27.27 -20.39 -20.30
N TYR A 170 26.64 -19.57 -19.46
CA TYR A 170 26.64 -19.72 -18.00
C TYR A 170 25.40 -20.49 -17.56
N HIS A 171 25.55 -21.80 -17.38
CA HIS A 171 24.50 -22.68 -16.85
C HIS A 171 24.44 -22.70 -15.31
N GLU A 172 25.48 -22.19 -14.66
CA GLU A 172 25.49 -21.90 -13.24
C GLU A 172 26.10 -20.50 -13.06
N TYR A 173 25.46 -19.64 -12.28
CA TYR A 173 25.92 -18.27 -12.07
C TYR A 173 25.45 -17.72 -10.73
N VAL A 174 26.03 -16.59 -10.34
CA VAL A 174 25.64 -15.80 -9.16
C VAL A 174 25.24 -14.40 -9.61
N SER A 175 24.61 -13.62 -8.75
CA SER A 175 24.27 -12.23 -9.08
C SER A 175 24.58 -11.25 -7.96
N GLN A 176 24.78 -10.00 -8.33
CA GLN A 176 24.88 -8.87 -7.43
C GLN A 176 23.98 -7.74 -7.94
N GLY A 177 23.23 -7.11 -7.05
CA GLY A 177 22.41 -5.95 -7.44
C GLY A 177 21.91 -5.11 -6.28
N GLY A 178 21.85 -3.80 -6.52
CA GLY A 178 21.19 -2.79 -5.67
C GLY A 178 20.02 -2.13 -6.41
N ASP A 179 19.23 -1.31 -5.73
CA ASP A 179 18.04 -0.62 -6.31
C ASP A 179 17.08 -1.60 -7.06
N TRP A 180 16.64 -1.32 -8.30
CA TRP A 180 15.87 -2.27 -9.10
C TRP A 180 16.62 -3.59 -9.33
N GLY A 181 17.94 -3.56 -9.35
CA GLY A 181 18.79 -4.73 -9.41
C GLY A 181 18.61 -5.67 -8.21
N PHE A 182 18.33 -5.16 -7.01
CA PHE A 182 17.94 -6.01 -5.86
C PHE A 182 16.68 -6.81 -6.19
N LEU A 183 15.64 -6.13 -6.69
CA LEU A 183 14.35 -6.75 -6.95
C LEU A 183 14.46 -7.79 -8.08
N ILE A 184 15.18 -7.47 -9.15
CA ILE A 184 15.39 -8.33 -10.30
C ILE A 184 16.22 -9.57 -9.91
N THR A 185 17.33 -9.39 -9.20
CA THR A 185 18.19 -10.51 -8.77
C THR A 185 17.53 -11.40 -7.73
N ALA A 186 16.75 -10.83 -6.80
CA ALA A 186 15.90 -11.60 -5.89
C ALA A 186 14.87 -12.44 -6.67
N THR A 187 14.28 -11.89 -7.72
CA THR A 187 13.31 -12.60 -8.57
C THR A 187 13.97 -13.72 -9.36
N MET A 188 15.18 -13.48 -9.88
CA MET A 188 16.01 -14.54 -10.47
C MET A 188 16.33 -15.64 -9.45
N ALA A 189 16.60 -15.27 -8.19
CA ALA A 189 16.89 -16.21 -7.10
C ALA A 189 15.66 -17.05 -6.70
N VAL A 190 14.45 -16.52 -6.84
CA VAL A 190 13.21 -17.28 -6.66
C VAL A 190 12.94 -18.21 -7.84
N GLN A 191 13.00 -17.69 -9.07
CA GLN A 191 12.54 -18.43 -10.25
C GLN A 191 13.57 -19.45 -10.76
N TYR A 192 14.86 -19.12 -10.67
CA TYR A 192 15.95 -19.90 -11.25
C TYR A 192 16.94 -20.41 -10.19
N GLY A 193 16.62 -20.20 -8.91
CA GLY A 193 17.43 -20.59 -7.77
C GLY A 193 17.70 -22.09 -7.71
N GLY A 194 18.90 -22.46 -7.26
CA GLY A 194 19.31 -23.84 -7.04
C GLY A 194 19.82 -24.53 -8.30
N LYS A 195 19.03 -24.53 -9.39
CA LYS A 195 19.48 -25.12 -10.67
C LYS A 195 20.51 -24.25 -11.37
N TYR A 196 20.15 -23.01 -11.72
CA TYR A 196 21.02 -22.11 -12.50
C TYR A 196 21.61 -21.01 -11.64
N HIS A 197 20.78 -20.31 -10.86
CA HIS A 197 21.20 -19.22 -10.00
C HIS A 197 21.56 -19.76 -8.61
N LYS A 198 22.85 -19.73 -8.26
CA LYS A 198 23.38 -20.50 -7.11
C LYS A 198 23.46 -19.70 -5.83
N ALA A 199 23.73 -18.42 -5.92
CA ALA A 199 23.80 -17.48 -4.80
C ALA A 199 23.66 -16.05 -5.32
N TRP A 200 23.32 -15.12 -4.43
CA TRP A 200 23.14 -13.71 -4.78
C TRP A 200 23.62 -12.79 -3.66
N HIS A 201 24.08 -11.60 -4.02
CA HIS A 201 24.52 -10.55 -3.11
C HIS A 201 23.74 -9.26 -3.38
N THR A 202 23.43 -8.49 -2.35
CA THR A 202 22.82 -7.17 -2.53
C THR A 202 23.44 -6.12 -1.62
N ASN A 203 23.58 -4.91 -2.15
CA ASN A 203 23.94 -3.70 -1.40
C ASN A 203 22.75 -2.81 -1.06
N THR A 204 21.51 -3.23 -1.37
CA THR A 204 20.26 -2.56 -0.96
C THR A 204 19.36 -3.56 -0.24
N PRO A 205 19.80 -4.10 0.91
CA PRO A 205 19.05 -5.12 1.62
C PRO A 205 17.72 -4.59 2.14
N PHE A 206 16.61 -5.05 1.54
CA PHE A 206 15.26 -4.62 1.89
C PHE A 206 14.56 -5.61 2.83
N GLY A 207 14.06 -5.13 3.96
CA GLY A 207 13.31 -5.92 4.94
C GLY A 207 12.11 -5.15 5.46
N LEU A 208 10.97 -5.82 5.58
CA LEU A 208 9.77 -5.26 6.22
C LEU A 208 9.78 -5.60 7.72
N PRO A 209 9.08 -4.81 8.56
CA PRO A 209 8.84 -5.19 9.94
C PRO A 209 8.05 -6.51 10.02
N PRO A 210 8.24 -7.30 11.10
CA PRO A 210 7.47 -8.52 11.33
C PRO A 210 5.97 -8.25 11.25
N SER A 211 5.25 -9.12 10.56
CA SER A 211 3.80 -9.00 10.49
C SER A 211 3.20 -9.49 11.81
N PRO A 212 2.33 -8.72 12.47
CA PRO A 212 1.65 -9.20 13.67
C PRO A 212 0.79 -10.44 13.39
N LEU A 213 0.36 -10.65 12.15
CA LEU A 213 -0.48 -11.78 11.74
C LEU A 213 0.33 -13.02 11.32
N ARG A 214 1.43 -12.83 10.58
CA ARG A 214 2.23 -13.95 10.05
C ARG A 214 3.37 -14.36 10.97
N GLU A 215 3.90 -13.43 11.76
CA GLU A 215 5.06 -13.63 12.62
C GLU A 215 4.86 -12.92 13.98
N PRO A 216 3.84 -13.31 14.75
CA PRO A 216 3.46 -12.62 15.99
C PRO A 216 4.59 -12.60 17.03
N LEU A 217 5.37 -13.66 17.15
CA LEU A 217 6.50 -13.71 18.09
C LEU A 217 7.61 -12.74 17.71
N SER A 218 7.99 -12.73 16.43
CA SER A 218 8.95 -11.75 15.90
C SER A 218 8.43 -10.32 16.07
N PHE A 219 7.12 -10.10 15.92
CA PHE A 219 6.47 -8.81 16.12
C PHE A 219 6.46 -8.35 17.58
N LEU A 220 6.16 -9.25 18.52
CA LEU A 220 6.22 -8.95 19.95
C LEU A 220 7.65 -8.64 20.40
N SER A 221 8.61 -9.48 19.99
CA SER A 221 10.05 -9.24 20.23
C SER A 221 10.47 -7.89 19.67
N PHE A 222 10.05 -7.58 18.45
CA PHE A 222 10.25 -6.29 17.81
C PHE A 222 9.66 -5.10 18.61
N MET A 223 8.48 -5.24 19.22
CA MET A 223 7.87 -4.15 19.99
C MET A 223 8.60 -3.84 21.30
N VAL A 224 9.28 -4.82 21.90
CA VAL A 224 9.95 -4.67 23.20
C VAL A 224 11.47 -4.50 23.10
N THR A 225 12.06 -4.80 21.95
CA THR A 225 13.50 -4.65 21.74
C THR A 225 13.84 -3.19 21.46
N PRO A 226 14.68 -2.53 22.28
CA PRO A 226 15.05 -1.15 22.04
C PRO A 226 15.95 -1.04 20.81
N TRP A 227 15.70 0.01 20.01
CA TRP A 227 16.52 0.32 18.85
C TRP A 227 17.94 0.75 19.23
N THR A 228 18.93 0.17 18.58
CA THR A 228 20.32 0.67 18.63
C THR A 228 20.41 2.06 18.00
N ALA A 229 21.48 2.80 18.32
CA ALA A 229 21.71 4.13 17.74
C ALA A 229 21.79 4.07 16.20
N LYS A 230 22.46 3.06 15.64
CA LYS A 230 22.58 2.84 14.19
C LYS A 230 21.22 2.54 13.56
N GLU A 231 20.39 1.69 14.17
CA GLU A 231 19.04 1.42 13.66
C GLU A 231 18.15 2.67 13.69
N LYS A 232 18.24 3.50 14.74
CA LYS A 232 17.51 4.78 14.79
C LYS A 232 17.94 5.71 13.65
N GLN A 233 19.25 5.81 13.38
CA GLN A 233 19.78 6.64 12.29
C GLN A 233 19.34 6.10 10.92
N GLY A 234 19.41 4.78 10.71
CA GLY A 234 18.96 4.14 9.46
C GLY A 234 17.46 4.32 9.21
N LEU A 235 16.64 4.16 10.25
CA LEU A 235 15.20 4.43 10.18
C LEU A 235 14.90 5.89 9.92
N ALA A 236 15.63 6.83 10.54
CA ALA A 236 15.50 8.26 10.27
C ALA A 236 15.85 8.61 8.82
N ARG A 237 16.93 8.03 8.28
CA ARG A 237 17.32 8.15 6.87
C ARG A 237 16.23 7.63 5.93
N SER A 238 15.71 6.43 6.20
CA SER A 238 14.64 5.80 5.42
C SER A 238 13.34 6.63 5.49
N HIS A 239 13.04 7.20 6.66
CA HIS A 239 11.88 8.08 6.87
C HIS A 239 12.02 9.40 6.10
N TRP A 240 13.19 10.03 6.13
CA TRP A 240 13.48 11.20 5.31
C TRP A 240 13.30 10.90 3.82
N PHE A 241 13.86 9.78 3.32
CA PHE A 241 13.73 9.41 1.91
C PHE A 241 12.26 9.21 1.51
N ARG A 242 11.47 8.50 2.32
CA ARG A 242 10.05 8.27 2.06
C ARG A 242 9.21 9.56 2.05
N ASN A 243 9.53 10.53 2.91
CA ASN A 243 8.69 11.71 3.05
C ASN A 243 9.15 12.89 2.18
N GLN A 244 10.45 12.96 1.84
CA GLN A 244 11.05 14.08 1.10
C GLN A 244 11.68 13.63 -0.22
N GLY A 245 12.36 12.49 -0.24
CA GLY A 245 13.14 12.01 -1.39
C GLY A 245 12.37 11.22 -2.45
N SER A 246 11.09 10.90 -2.23
CA SER A 246 10.33 9.95 -3.08
C SER A 246 9.34 10.59 -4.07
N GLY A 247 9.36 11.91 -4.26
CA GLY A 247 8.47 12.58 -5.23
C GLY A 247 8.64 12.06 -6.66
N TYR A 248 9.89 11.78 -7.05
CA TYR A 248 10.21 11.18 -8.35
C TYR A 248 9.52 9.82 -8.56
N PHE A 249 9.46 9.00 -7.49
CA PHE A 249 8.88 7.66 -7.52
C PHE A 249 7.39 7.73 -7.85
N ALA A 250 6.65 8.64 -7.20
CA ALA A 250 5.23 8.84 -7.44
C ALA A 250 4.93 9.26 -8.89
N ALA A 251 5.70 10.22 -9.42
CA ALA A 251 5.55 10.67 -10.81
C ALA A 251 5.81 9.53 -11.82
N GLN A 252 6.87 8.75 -11.61
CA GLN A 252 7.26 7.67 -12.52
C GLN A 252 6.36 6.43 -12.40
N CYS A 253 5.81 6.15 -11.22
CA CYS A 253 4.89 5.02 -11.01
C CYS A 253 3.48 5.26 -11.55
N THR A 254 3.08 6.52 -11.75
CA THR A 254 1.71 6.86 -12.15
C THR A 254 1.62 7.34 -13.59
N GLN A 255 2.50 8.25 -14.00
CA GLN A 255 2.43 8.93 -15.29
C GLN A 255 3.81 9.01 -15.97
N PRO A 256 4.49 7.86 -16.21
CA PRO A 256 5.86 7.84 -16.75
C PRO A 256 5.95 8.48 -18.15
N GLN A 257 4.89 8.38 -18.96
CA GLN A 257 4.87 8.98 -20.29
C GLN A 257 4.84 10.50 -20.22
N THR A 258 4.08 11.08 -19.28
CA THR A 258 3.97 12.54 -19.09
C THR A 258 5.30 13.16 -18.70
N ILE A 259 5.95 12.64 -17.64
CA ILE A 259 7.27 13.14 -17.26
C ILE A 259 8.32 12.86 -18.34
N GLY A 260 8.17 11.75 -19.07
CA GLY A 260 9.03 11.37 -20.18
C GLY A 260 9.16 12.44 -21.26
N TYR A 261 8.12 13.23 -21.56
CA TYR A 261 8.22 14.32 -22.53
C TYR A 261 9.24 15.37 -22.09
N SER A 262 9.21 15.79 -20.82
CA SER A 262 10.15 16.78 -20.29
C SER A 262 11.59 16.26 -20.26
N LEU A 263 11.79 15.01 -19.87
CA LEU A 263 13.11 14.37 -19.81
C LEU A 263 13.71 14.10 -21.20
N ALA A 264 12.86 13.85 -22.20
CA ALA A 264 13.29 13.64 -23.58
C ALA A 264 13.56 14.95 -24.33
N ASP A 265 12.83 16.02 -24.00
CA ASP A 265 13.01 17.31 -24.66
C ASP A 265 14.17 18.12 -24.08
N SER A 266 14.29 18.21 -22.76
CA SER A 266 15.26 19.09 -22.11
C SER A 266 16.44 18.31 -21.50
N PRO A 267 17.68 18.44 -22.04
CA PRO A 267 18.86 17.83 -21.42
C PRO A 267 19.16 18.46 -20.05
N VAL A 268 18.84 19.74 -19.85
CA VAL A 268 18.97 20.41 -18.54
C VAL A 268 17.94 19.87 -17.55
N GLY A 269 16.71 19.62 -18.00
CA GLY A 269 15.68 18.96 -17.19
C GLY A 269 16.08 17.56 -16.77
N LEU A 270 16.61 16.75 -17.70
CA LEU A 270 17.16 15.43 -17.40
C LEU A 270 18.34 15.50 -16.42
N LEU A 271 19.25 16.47 -16.63
CA LEU A 271 20.38 16.70 -15.74
C LEU A 271 19.93 17.00 -14.32
N ALA A 272 19.01 17.94 -14.13
CA ALA A 272 18.47 18.28 -12.83
C ALA A 272 17.79 17.09 -12.16
N TRP A 273 16.96 16.35 -12.91
CA TRP A 273 16.21 15.20 -12.39
C TRP A 273 17.10 14.06 -11.89
N VAL A 274 18.22 13.80 -12.57
CA VAL A 274 19.17 12.72 -12.21
C VAL A 274 20.21 13.19 -11.20
N TYR A 275 20.80 14.38 -11.38
CA TYR A 275 21.89 14.87 -10.54
C TYR A 275 21.45 15.06 -9.08
N GLU A 276 20.21 15.48 -8.86
CA GLU A 276 19.65 15.57 -7.50
C GLU A 276 19.77 14.24 -6.75
N LYS A 277 19.59 13.10 -7.45
CA LYS A 277 19.67 11.77 -6.83
C LYS A 277 21.12 11.34 -6.60
N LEU A 278 22.01 11.66 -7.54
CA LEU A 278 23.46 11.44 -7.38
C LEU A 278 24.00 12.17 -6.13
N HIS A 279 23.49 13.38 -5.84
CA HIS A 279 23.81 14.08 -4.61
C HIS A 279 23.10 13.44 -3.40
N ASN A 280 21.76 13.43 -3.39
CA ASN A 280 20.96 13.07 -2.22
C ASN A 280 21.13 11.63 -1.74
N TRP A 281 21.50 10.70 -2.62
CA TRP A 281 21.58 9.27 -2.30
C TRP A 281 23.01 8.77 -2.02
N THR A 282 24.02 9.62 -2.09
CA THR A 282 25.40 9.29 -1.71
C THR A 282 25.74 9.79 -0.30
N ASP A 283 26.84 9.31 0.27
CA ASP A 283 27.41 9.80 1.52
C ASP A 283 28.41 10.92 1.24
N SER A 284 27.90 12.05 0.72
CA SER A 284 28.70 13.23 0.36
C SER A 284 29.82 12.92 -0.66
N TYR A 285 29.56 12.00 -1.59
CA TYR A 285 30.54 11.63 -2.60
C TYR A 285 30.93 12.85 -3.47
N PRO A 286 32.23 13.14 -3.64
CA PRO A 286 32.72 14.36 -4.30
C PRO A 286 32.64 14.23 -5.83
N TRP A 287 31.42 14.30 -6.36
CA TRP A 287 31.14 14.22 -7.79
C TRP A 287 31.92 15.26 -8.59
N GLN A 288 32.68 14.78 -9.57
CA GLN A 288 33.31 15.65 -10.56
C GLN A 288 32.31 15.97 -11.69
N ASP A 289 32.39 17.18 -12.24
CA ASP A 289 31.43 17.63 -13.26
C ASP A 289 31.38 16.69 -14.46
N ASP A 290 32.53 16.34 -15.03
CA ASP A 290 32.59 15.43 -16.18
C ASP A 290 32.10 14.01 -15.81
N GLU A 291 32.20 13.62 -14.54
CA GLU A 291 31.69 12.33 -14.05
C GLU A 291 30.16 12.30 -14.09
N VAL A 292 29.53 13.37 -13.57
CA VAL A 292 28.08 13.60 -13.64
C VAL A 292 27.63 13.69 -15.10
N LEU A 293 28.28 14.54 -15.90
CA LEU A 293 27.89 14.76 -17.29
C LEU A 293 28.05 13.51 -18.16
N THR A 294 29.02 12.64 -17.87
CA THR A 294 29.11 11.32 -18.53
C THR A 294 27.90 10.46 -18.20
N TRP A 295 27.52 10.42 -16.93
CA TRP A 295 26.37 9.66 -16.45
C TRP A 295 25.08 10.12 -17.13
N ILE A 296 24.82 11.43 -17.16
CA ILE A 296 23.63 11.99 -17.80
C ILE A 296 23.69 11.84 -19.33
N SER A 297 24.86 11.99 -19.94
CA SER A 297 25.02 11.80 -21.39
C SER A 297 24.66 10.38 -21.84
N ILE A 298 24.91 9.36 -21.01
CA ILE A 298 24.49 7.98 -21.31
C ILE A 298 22.96 7.86 -21.33
N TYR A 299 22.26 8.56 -20.45
CA TYR A 299 20.79 8.64 -20.48
C TYR A 299 20.31 9.43 -21.71
N TRP A 300 20.93 10.57 -22.00
CA TRP A 300 20.58 11.43 -23.13
C TRP A 300 20.74 10.71 -24.48
N PHE A 301 21.87 10.03 -24.67
CA PHE A 301 22.19 9.28 -25.88
C PHE A 301 21.74 7.82 -25.85
N SER A 302 20.94 7.43 -24.86
CA SER A 302 20.45 6.06 -24.73
C SER A 302 19.72 5.59 -25.98
N ARG A 303 19.81 4.29 -26.25
CA ARG A 303 19.26 3.67 -27.47
C ARG A 303 17.74 3.86 -27.57
N ALA A 304 17.04 3.77 -26.44
CA ALA A 304 15.60 3.94 -26.35
C ALA A 304 15.16 5.38 -26.03
N GLY A 305 16.13 6.29 -25.80
CA GLY A 305 15.90 7.66 -25.40
C GLY A 305 15.66 7.85 -23.89
N PRO A 306 15.75 9.09 -23.39
CA PRO A 306 15.81 9.38 -21.95
C PRO A 306 14.59 8.92 -21.16
N ALA A 307 13.41 8.97 -21.79
CA ALA A 307 12.12 8.62 -21.19
C ALA A 307 11.92 7.11 -20.97
N ALA A 308 12.71 6.24 -21.60
CA ALA A 308 12.47 4.80 -21.55
C ALA A 308 12.70 4.23 -20.15
N SER A 309 13.76 4.70 -19.47
CA SER A 309 14.18 4.20 -18.15
C SER A 309 13.11 4.33 -17.07
N VAL A 310 12.29 5.38 -17.11
CA VAL A 310 11.28 5.66 -16.08
C VAL A 310 10.04 4.77 -16.17
N ARG A 311 9.85 4.03 -17.26
CA ARG A 311 8.68 3.14 -17.45
C ARG A 311 8.69 1.93 -16.52
N ILE A 312 9.89 1.50 -16.05
CA ILE A 312 10.02 0.36 -15.12
C ILE A 312 9.16 0.56 -13.86
N TYR A 313 9.06 1.79 -13.37
CA TYR A 313 8.31 2.15 -12.17
C TYR A 313 6.83 1.78 -12.33
N PHE A 314 6.20 2.26 -13.39
CA PHE A 314 4.80 1.97 -13.69
C PHE A 314 4.56 0.48 -13.94
N GLU A 315 5.37 -0.16 -14.78
CA GLU A 315 5.16 -1.56 -15.18
C GLU A 315 5.36 -2.53 -14.01
N VAL A 316 6.36 -2.31 -13.17
CA VAL A 316 6.61 -3.15 -12.00
C VAL A 316 5.55 -2.92 -10.92
N MET A 317 5.14 -1.67 -10.66
CA MET A 317 4.12 -1.38 -9.64
C MET A 317 2.72 -1.82 -10.05
N LYS A 318 2.30 -1.58 -11.30
CA LYS A 318 1.01 -2.05 -11.81
C LYS A 318 0.95 -3.57 -11.84
N GLY A 319 2.03 -4.24 -12.24
CA GLY A 319 2.14 -5.70 -12.19
C GLY A 319 2.11 -6.27 -10.77
N GLN A 320 2.40 -5.46 -9.74
CA GLN A 320 2.31 -5.84 -8.32
C GLN A 320 1.01 -5.41 -7.63
N MET A 321 0.08 -4.69 -8.29
CA MET A 321 -1.21 -4.31 -7.67
C MET A 321 -2.07 -5.52 -7.25
N ASP A 322 -1.72 -6.74 -7.66
CA ASP A 322 -2.35 -8.00 -7.24
C ASP A 322 -1.70 -8.64 -6.00
N THR A 323 -0.53 -8.15 -5.53
CA THR A 323 0.19 -8.71 -4.38
C THR A 323 0.82 -7.63 -3.50
N SER A 324 0.51 -7.64 -2.21
CA SER A 324 0.97 -6.69 -1.20
C SER A 324 2.50 -6.69 -1.02
N TRP A 325 3.30 -6.14 -1.94
CA TRP A 325 4.78 -6.13 -1.91
C TRP A 325 5.41 -7.45 -1.42
N SER A 326 4.71 -8.57 -1.63
CA SER A 326 5.07 -9.84 -1.03
C SER A 326 6.09 -10.49 -1.94
N LEU A 327 7.31 -9.97 -1.88
CA LEU A 327 8.44 -10.51 -2.61
C LEU A 327 8.64 -11.95 -2.12
N PRO A 328 8.49 -12.96 -2.99
CA PRO A 328 8.81 -14.32 -2.61
C PRO A 328 10.25 -14.37 -2.10
N ILE A 329 10.48 -15.06 -0.98
CA ILE A 329 11.75 -15.01 -0.28
C ILE A 329 12.69 -16.09 -0.85
N PRO A 330 13.82 -15.71 -1.50
CA PRO A 330 14.75 -16.69 -2.05
C PRO A 330 15.33 -17.62 -0.97
N LYS A 331 15.55 -18.89 -1.34
CA LYS A 331 16.10 -19.91 -0.43
C LYS A 331 17.56 -20.27 -0.70
N ILE A 332 18.14 -19.73 -1.77
CA ILE A 332 19.56 -19.88 -2.08
C ILE A 332 20.41 -18.95 -1.20
N PRO A 333 21.71 -19.26 -0.98
CA PRO A 333 22.63 -18.41 -0.23
C PRO A 333 22.58 -16.93 -0.65
N MET A 334 22.49 -16.05 0.34
CA MET A 334 22.41 -14.60 0.17
C MET A 334 23.53 -13.89 0.94
N GLY A 335 24.19 -12.92 0.31
CA GLY A 335 25.01 -11.91 0.97
C GLY A 335 24.31 -10.56 1.03
N ALA A 336 24.54 -9.80 2.10
CA ALA A 336 23.97 -8.46 2.28
C ALA A 336 25.02 -7.46 2.79
N SER A 337 25.17 -6.34 2.07
CA SER A 337 26.01 -5.21 2.47
C SER A 337 25.14 -4.03 2.88
N PHE A 338 25.36 -3.48 4.06
CA PHE A 338 24.57 -2.42 4.68
C PHE A 338 25.36 -1.11 4.67
N PHE A 339 24.95 -0.18 3.80
CA PHE A 339 25.54 1.16 3.68
C PHE A 339 24.67 2.20 4.42
N PRO A 340 25.26 3.08 5.25
CA PRO A 340 24.50 3.93 6.17
C PRO A 340 23.72 5.06 5.50
N LYS A 341 24.05 5.45 4.26
CA LYS A 341 23.35 6.50 3.51
C LYS A 341 22.52 6.00 2.32
N ASP A 342 22.29 4.69 2.21
CA ASP A 342 21.35 4.14 1.24
C ASP A 342 19.93 4.76 1.45
N ILE A 343 19.05 4.63 0.46
CA ILE A 343 17.66 5.10 0.49
C ILE A 343 16.77 4.21 1.38
N HIS A 344 17.22 2.98 1.62
CA HIS A 344 16.56 1.97 2.45
C HIS A 344 17.56 1.38 3.45
N VAL A 345 17.60 1.95 4.66
CA VAL A 345 18.49 1.52 5.73
C VAL A 345 17.66 0.88 6.83
N PHE A 346 17.32 -0.39 6.61
CA PHE A 346 16.49 -1.16 7.53
C PHE A 346 17.30 -1.96 8.54
N PRO A 347 16.75 -2.21 9.74
CA PRO A 347 17.35 -3.11 10.72
C PRO A 347 17.69 -4.48 10.12
N LYS A 348 18.88 -5.01 10.41
CA LYS A 348 19.32 -6.33 9.92
C LYS A 348 18.34 -7.44 10.27
N ALA A 349 17.73 -7.35 11.46
CA ALA A 349 16.70 -8.29 11.90
C ALA A 349 15.51 -8.38 10.93
N TRP A 350 15.11 -7.27 10.29
CA TRP A 350 14.04 -7.26 9.28
C TRP A 350 14.49 -7.91 7.97
N VAL A 351 15.76 -7.73 7.61
CA VAL A 351 16.36 -8.32 6.40
C VAL A 351 16.58 -9.83 6.55
N ARG A 352 16.96 -10.32 7.73
CA ARG A 352 17.21 -11.76 7.97
C ARG A 352 15.98 -12.65 7.79
N ARG A 353 14.77 -12.09 7.90
CA ARG A 353 13.51 -12.84 7.95
C ARG A 353 13.30 -13.72 6.71
N GLY A 354 13.26 -15.04 6.95
CA GLY A 354 12.95 -16.07 5.96
C GLY A 354 14.03 -16.33 4.90
N ARG A 355 15.15 -15.60 4.95
CA ARG A 355 16.25 -15.61 3.96
C ARG A 355 17.42 -16.46 4.46
N ARG A 356 18.10 -17.14 3.53
CA ARG A 356 19.33 -17.89 3.82
C ARG A 356 20.54 -16.97 3.70
N ILE A 357 20.74 -16.11 4.69
CA ILE A 357 21.88 -15.19 4.72
C ILE A 357 23.13 -15.95 5.15
N VAL A 358 24.18 -15.89 4.34
CA VAL A 358 25.46 -16.57 4.56
C VAL A 358 26.63 -15.60 4.74
N ALA A 359 26.42 -14.31 4.47
CA ALA A 359 27.37 -13.24 4.73
C ALA A 359 26.63 -11.92 4.96
N GLU A 360 27.04 -11.16 5.98
CA GLU A 360 26.52 -9.81 6.26
C GLU A 360 27.69 -8.87 6.51
N PHE A 361 27.65 -7.71 5.87
CA PHE A 361 28.70 -6.70 5.96
C PHE A 361 28.06 -5.37 6.33
N GLU A 362 28.51 -4.74 7.41
CA GLU A 362 28.02 -3.43 7.85
C GLU A 362 29.14 -2.42 7.77
N HIS A 363 28.86 -1.29 7.14
CA HIS A 363 29.84 -0.27 6.80
C HIS A 363 29.59 1.02 7.55
N GLU A 364 30.65 1.77 7.83
CA GLU A 364 30.57 3.08 8.52
C GLU A 364 30.34 4.25 7.56
N SER A 365 30.56 4.04 6.26
CA SER A 365 30.45 5.08 5.22
C SER A 365 29.89 4.51 3.91
N GLY A 366 29.34 5.40 3.08
CA GLY A 366 28.83 5.09 1.75
C GLY A 366 27.31 5.08 1.67
N GLY A 367 26.79 5.30 0.46
CA GLY A 367 25.37 5.41 0.17
C GLY A 367 24.87 4.40 -0.85
N HIS A 368 23.89 4.85 -1.64
CA HIS A 368 23.11 4.01 -2.55
C HIS A 368 23.93 3.46 -3.73
N PHE A 369 24.82 4.28 -4.29
CA PHE A 369 25.67 3.91 -5.44
C PHE A 369 26.95 3.20 -5.00
N ALA A 370 26.82 2.17 -4.18
CA ALA A 370 27.94 1.49 -3.51
C ALA A 370 29.04 1.03 -4.49
N SER A 371 28.67 0.54 -5.68
CA SER A 371 29.62 0.08 -6.70
C SER A 371 30.45 1.20 -7.32
N TYR A 372 30.04 2.45 -7.11
CA TYR A 372 30.65 3.66 -7.64
C TYR A 372 31.33 4.52 -6.57
N GLU A 373 30.70 4.64 -5.42
CA GLU A 373 31.13 5.43 -4.27
C GLU A 373 32.16 4.68 -3.42
N ALA A 374 31.90 3.40 -3.14
CA ALA A 374 32.74 2.53 -2.31
C ALA A 374 33.10 1.23 -3.04
N PRO A 375 33.70 1.30 -4.25
CA PRO A 375 33.91 0.14 -5.11
C PRO A 375 34.79 -0.94 -4.46
N GLN A 376 35.81 -0.54 -3.69
CA GLN A 376 36.72 -1.45 -3.01
C GLN A 376 35.99 -2.23 -1.91
N VAL A 377 35.24 -1.54 -1.07
CA VAL A 377 34.45 -2.12 0.02
C VAL A 377 33.46 -3.16 -0.53
N LEU A 378 32.69 -2.80 -1.55
CA LEU A 378 31.74 -3.72 -2.16
C LEU A 378 32.43 -4.91 -2.86
N ALA A 379 33.58 -4.68 -3.51
CA ALA A 379 34.35 -5.77 -4.11
C ALA A 379 34.86 -6.77 -3.06
N ASP A 380 35.32 -6.27 -1.92
CA ASP A 380 35.85 -7.09 -0.83
C ASP A 380 34.74 -7.89 -0.14
N ASP A 381 33.53 -7.34 0.00
CA ASP A 381 32.34 -8.08 0.47
C ASP A 381 32.02 -9.27 -0.47
N VAL A 382 31.99 -9.00 -1.78
CA VAL A 382 31.72 -10.04 -2.80
C VAL A 382 32.83 -11.09 -2.79
N ARG A 383 34.10 -10.69 -2.74
CA ARG A 383 35.25 -11.60 -2.65
C ARG A 383 35.24 -12.42 -1.37
N THR A 384 34.82 -11.83 -0.24
CA THR A 384 34.74 -12.54 1.05
C THR A 384 33.63 -13.58 1.01
N MET A 385 32.47 -13.24 0.45
CA MET A 385 31.34 -14.17 0.34
C MET A 385 31.66 -15.39 -0.53
N PHE A 386 32.32 -15.18 -1.68
CA PHE A 386 32.62 -16.24 -2.66
C PHE A 386 34.04 -16.81 -2.57
N GLY A 387 34.90 -16.21 -1.73
CA GLY A 387 36.28 -16.64 -1.51
C GLY A 387 36.37 -17.88 -0.62
N LYS A 388 37.57 -18.45 -0.52
CA LYS A 388 37.80 -19.66 0.30
C LYS A 388 37.41 -19.39 1.76
N GLY A 389 36.52 -20.21 2.31
CA GLY A 389 35.97 -20.03 3.66
C GLY A 389 34.75 -19.12 3.74
N GLY A 390 34.38 -18.46 2.64
CA GLY A 390 33.14 -17.69 2.52
C GLY A 390 31.88 -18.56 2.49
N GLY A 391 30.76 -18.01 2.96
CA GLY A 391 29.49 -18.73 3.09
C GLY A 391 28.85 -19.19 1.78
N ALA A 392 29.35 -18.73 0.63
CA ALA A 392 28.96 -19.19 -0.70
C ALA A 392 30.16 -19.69 -1.53
N TYR A 393 31.25 -20.10 -0.89
CA TYR A 393 32.40 -20.69 -1.58
C TYR A 393 32.00 -21.96 -2.36
N GLY A 394 32.39 -22.04 -3.64
CA GLY A 394 32.22 -23.24 -4.46
C GLY A 394 30.77 -23.56 -4.87
N VAL A 395 29.85 -22.59 -4.75
CA VAL A 395 28.44 -22.78 -5.13
C VAL A 395 28.22 -22.88 -6.64
N VAL A 396 29.15 -22.36 -7.45
CA VAL A 396 29.26 -22.59 -8.90
C VAL A 396 30.42 -23.53 -9.15
N GLN A 397 30.19 -24.60 -9.90
CA GLN A 397 31.28 -25.51 -10.26
C GLN A 397 32.20 -24.83 -11.29
N ALA A 398 33.52 -24.90 -11.06
CA ALA A 398 34.50 -24.41 -12.03
C ALA A 398 34.36 -25.20 -13.34
N ARG A 399 34.50 -24.53 -14.51
CA ARG A 399 34.58 -25.22 -15.81
C ARG A 399 35.83 -26.10 -15.85
N VAL A 400 35.66 -27.39 -15.56
CA VAL A 400 36.61 -28.47 -15.85
C VAL A 400 35.78 -29.62 -16.42
N ASP A 401 36.28 -30.24 -17.50
CA ASP A 401 35.64 -31.35 -18.21
C ASP A 401 35.26 -32.52 -17.26
N MET A 402 34.20 -33.22 -17.67
CA MET A 402 33.41 -34.27 -16.98
C MET A 402 34.11 -35.14 -15.90
N LEU A 403 33.40 -35.44 -14.79
CA LEU A 403 32.78 -36.76 -14.47
C LEU A 403 32.22 -36.85 -13.02
N ASP A 404 31.29 -37.80 -12.84
CA ASP A 404 30.26 -38.04 -11.80
C ASP A 404 30.58 -38.08 -10.29
N SER A 405 29.56 -37.77 -9.46
CA SER A 405 28.90 -38.67 -8.45
C SER A 405 28.33 -37.95 -7.19
N PRO A 406 27.20 -38.38 -6.57
CA PRO A 406 26.45 -37.61 -5.57
C PRO A 406 26.68 -38.05 -4.11
N ARG A 407 26.52 -37.12 -3.13
CA ARG A 407 26.36 -37.46 -1.69
C ARG A 407 25.35 -36.59 -0.93
N THR A 408 24.84 -37.21 0.11
CA THR A 408 23.62 -37.02 0.93
C THR A 408 23.70 -35.89 1.97
N LEU A 409 22.52 -35.41 2.41
CA LEU A 409 22.32 -34.42 3.49
C LEU A 409 22.27 -35.09 4.88
N PRO A 410 22.74 -34.43 5.97
CA PRO A 410 22.53 -34.92 7.34
C PRO A 410 21.28 -34.34 8.02
N ALA A 411 20.80 -35.06 9.03
CA ALA A 411 19.55 -34.86 9.77
C ALA A 411 19.58 -33.70 10.78
N MET A 412 18.38 -33.20 11.13
CA MET A 412 18.11 -32.06 12.02
C MET A 412 17.88 -32.54 13.47
N ASP A 413 18.34 -31.73 14.43
CA ASP A 413 18.37 -32.00 15.87
C ASP A 413 16.95 -32.00 16.50
N GLN A 414 16.56 -33.10 17.17
CA GLN A 414 15.18 -33.36 17.62
C GLN A 414 14.65 -32.62 18.87
N PRO A 415 15.44 -32.09 19.83
CA PRO A 415 14.87 -31.55 21.06
C PRO A 415 14.21 -30.16 20.90
N LEU A 416 14.67 -29.33 19.96
CA LEU A 416 14.06 -28.02 19.68
C LEU A 416 12.67 -28.16 19.03
N LEU A 417 12.49 -29.18 18.20
CA LEU A 417 11.22 -29.47 17.52
C LEU A 417 10.13 -29.85 18.54
N ALA A 418 10.48 -30.67 19.55
CA ALA A 418 9.54 -31.08 20.58
C ALA A 418 9.06 -29.90 21.46
N TYR A 419 9.96 -28.99 21.81
CA TYR A 419 9.61 -27.79 22.60
C TYR A 419 8.71 -26.83 21.81
N VAL A 420 9.03 -26.58 20.53
CA VAL A 420 8.22 -25.73 19.64
C VAL A 420 6.82 -26.34 19.43
N VAL A 421 6.72 -27.66 19.25
CA VAL A 421 5.43 -28.35 19.14
C VAL A 421 4.63 -28.22 20.43
N ALA A 422 5.25 -28.41 21.60
CA ALA A 422 4.56 -28.28 22.89
C ALA A 422 4.00 -26.86 23.12
N VAL A 423 4.77 -25.82 22.80
CA VAL A 423 4.32 -24.42 22.93
C VAL A 423 3.18 -24.11 21.96
N ILE A 424 3.24 -24.60 20.71
CA ILE A 424 2.19 -24.40 19.71
C ILE A 424 0.88 -25.10 20.14
N VAL A 425 0.98 -26.32 20.68
CA VAL A 425 -0.17 -27.13 21.14
C VAL A 425 -0.88 -26.47 22.32
N VAL A 426 -0.20 -25.67 23.14
CA VAL A 426 -0.84 -24.94 24.26
C VAL A 426 -1.31 -23.55 23.83
N LEU A 427 -0.47 -22.79 23.11
CA LEU A 427 -0.72 -21.39 22.81
C LEU A 427 -1.84 -21.19 21.79
N LEU A 428 -1.91 -22.00 20.72
CA LEU A 428 -2.96 -21.83 19.70
C LEU A 428 -4.36 -22.13 20.25
N PRO A 429 -4.60 -23.23 21.00
CA PRO A 429 -5.89 -23.45 21.65
C PRO A 429 -6.20 -22.38 22.70
N SER A 430 -5.21 -21.88 23.43
CA SER A 430 -5.41 -20.81 24.42
C SER A 430 -5.82 -19.49 23.77
N LEU A 431 -5.20 -19.11 22.65
CA LEU A 431 -5.56 -17.91 21.89
C LEU A 431 -6.93 -18.07 21.20
N TYR A 432 -7.22 -19.26 20.67
CA TYR A 432 -8.55 -19.55 20.12
C TYR A 432 -9.62 -19.51 21.22
N LEU A 433 -9.36 -20.09 22.38
CA LEU A 433 -10.24 -20.02 23.54
C LEU A 433 -10.43 -18.58 24.01
N ALA A 434 -9.36 -17.78 24.10
CA ALA A 434 -9.46 -16.36 24.43
C ALA A 434 -10.32 -15.60 23.40
N LEU A 435 -10.15 -15.87 22.11
CA LEU A 435 -11.00 -15.29 21.05
C LEU A 435 -12.47 -15.71 21.21
N VAL A 436 -12.72 -16.98 21.57
CA VAL A 436 -14.07 -17.49 21.85
C VAL A 436 -14.70 -16.81 23.07
N LEU A 437 -13.94 -16.66 24.16
CA LEU A 437 -14.40 -16.04 25.39
C LEU A 437 -14.59 -14.52 25.27
N LEU A 438 -13.78 -13.85 24.43
CA LEU A 438 -13.88 -12.42 24.17
C LEU A 438 -14.91 -12.08 23.09
N SER A 439 -15.33 -13.06 22.28
CA SER A 439 -16.45 -12.88 21.35
C SER A 439 -17.73 -12.56 22.11
N PRO A 440 -18.51 -11.56 21.67
CA PRO A 440 -19.85 -11.36 22.21
C PRO A 440 -20.70 -12.60 21.90
N PRO A 441 -21.68 -12.91 22.77
CA PRO A 441 -22.69 -13.91 22.47
C PRO A 441 -23.49 -13.50 21.23
N PRO A 442 -24.09 -14.46 20.50
CA PRO A 442 -24.98 -14.14 19.39
C PRO A 442 -26.11 -13.20 19.81
N ILE A 443 -26.48 -12.28 18.92
CA ILE A 443 -27.64 -11.40 19.13
C ILE A 443 -28.91 -12.24 18.90
N VAL A 444 -29.57 -12.63 19.98
CA VAL A 444 -30.78 -13.47 19.96
C VAL A 444 -32.01 -12.60 20.15
N THR A 445 -32.94 -12.67 19.20
CA THR A 445 -34.28 -12.07 19.32
C THR A 445 -35.20 -12.99 20.11
N ARG A 446 -35.75 -12.50 21.22
CA ARG A 446 -36.67 -13.25 22.08
C ARG A 446 -38.10 -13.24 21.52
N PRO A 447 -38.95 -14.23 21.83
CA PRO A 447 -40.34 -14.27 21.33
C PRO A 447 -41.17 -13.02 21.67
N SER A 448 -40.99 -12.46 22.86
CA SER A 448 -41.60 -11.20 23.33
C SER A 448 -41.22 -9.98 22.47
N GLU A 449 -39.98 -9.94 21.98
CA GLU A 449 -39.40 -8.85 21.18
C GLU A 449 -39.85 -8.91 19.70
N LYS A 450 -40.61 -9.94 19.30
CA LYS A 450 -41.18 -10.09 17.95
C LYS A 450 -42.53 -9.38 17.80
N THR A 451 -42.82 -8.46 18.70
CA THR A 451 -44.07 -7.69 18.69
C THR A 451 -43.80 -6.21 18.79
N TYR A 452 -44.77 -5.40 18.37
CA TYR A 452 -44.73 -3.95 18.49
C TYR A 452 -46.07 -3.42 18.98
N ARG A 453 -46.06 -2.19 19.51
CA ARG A 453 -47.26 -1.40 19.77
C ARG A 453 -47.28 -0.19 18.85
N SER A 454 -48.47 0.31 18.55
CA SER A 454 -48.67 1.51 17.74
C SER A 454 -49.98 2.18 18.13
N CYS A 455 -50.27 3.35 17.56
CA CYS A 455 -51.56 4.03 17.75
C CYS A 455 -52.77 3.12 17.43
N ALA A 456 -52.63 2.19 16.49
CA ALA A 456 -53.70 1.25 16.11
C ALA A 456 -53.90 0.11 17.12
N SER A 457 -52.93 -0.15 17.99
CA SER A 457 -52.99 -1.22 18.99
C SER A 457 -52.14 -0.86 20.21
N LEU A 458 -52.71 -0.03 21.08
CA LEU A 458 -52.03 0.55 22.24
C LEU A 458 -51.73 -0.49 23.33
N THR A 459 -52.66 -1.40 23.58
CA THR A 459 -52.58 -2.36 24.69
C THR A 459 -52.15 -3.76 24.24
N THR A 460 -52.54 -4.16 23.04
CA THR A 460 -52.31 -5.51 22.51
C THR A 460 -51.12 -5.48 21.53
N PRO A 461 -49.98 -6.11 21.85
CA PRO A 461 -48.85 -6.15 20.91
C PRO A 461 -49.21 -6.88 19.62
N LEU A 462 -48.81 -6.31 18.48
CA LEU A 462 -48.99 -6.89 17.14
C LEU A 462 -47.69 -7.57 16.68
N PRO A 463 -47.74 -8.65 15.87
CA PRO A 463 -46.55 -9.33 15.39
C PRO A 463 -45.73 -8.46 14.43
N LEU A 464 -44.41 -8.51 14.55
CA LEU A 464 -43.50 -7.81 13.64
C LEU A 464 -43.38 -8.53 12.28
N PRO A 465 -43.31 -7.78 11.16
CA PRO A 465 -43.04 -8.33 9.83
C PRO A 465 -41.57 -8.72 9.70
N SER A 466 -41.20 -9.44 8.63
CA SER A 466 -39.83 -9.86 8.38
C SER A 466 -39.17 -9.05 7.27
N LEU A 467 -37.88 -8.73 7.42
CA LEU A 467 -37.06 -8.19 6.35
C LEU A 467 -36.95 -9.16 5.14
N ALA A 468 -37.19 -10.45 5.37
CA ALA A 468 -37.24 -11.44 4.29
C ALA A 468 -38.48 -11.28 3.39
N ASP A 469 -39.54 -10.62 3.88
CA ASP A 469 -40.75 -10.36 3.10
C ASP A 469 -40.48 -9.28 2.03
N ALA A 470 -41.32 -9.26 0.99
CA ALA A 470 -41.31 -8.21 0.00
C ALA A 470 -41.57 -6.84 0.65
N GLY A 471 -40.86 -5.81 0.20
CA GLY A 471 -41.11 -4.45 0.67
C GLY A 471 -42.53 -4.00 0.36
N SER A 472 -43.20 -3.40 1.33
CA SER A 472 -44.58 -2.92 1.20
C SER A 472 -44.72 -1.39 1.35
N LEU A 473 -43.61 -0.70 1.65
CA LEU A 473 -43.51 0.75 1.80
C LEU A 473 -42.26 1.25 1.08
N ASP A 474 -42.19 2.54 0.80
CA ASP A 474 -40.99 3.14 0.19
C ASP A 474 -39.85 3.24 1.21
N LEU A 475 -40.15 3.68 2.44
CA LEU A 475 -39.16 3.99 3.46
C LEU A 475 -39.53 3.44 4.85
N SER A 476 -38.58 2.79 5.52
CA SER A 476 -38.62 2.58 6.97
C SER A 476 -37.53 3.40 7.64
N ILE A 477 -37.88 4.10 8.71
CA ILE A 477 -36.95 4.88 9.53
C ILE A 477 -36.75 4.14 10.84
N ILE A 478 -35.52 3.74 11.13
CA ILE A 478 -35.15 2.95 12.31
C ILE A 478 -34.42 3.87 13.28
N ILE A 479 -35.03 4.04 14.46
CA ILE A 479 -34.55 4.90 15.53
C ILE A 479 -34.20 4.02 16.74
N PRO A 480 -32.91 3.75 17.02
CA PRO A 480 -32.51 3.07 18.24
C PRO A 480 -32.63 4.05 19.43
N ALA A 481 -33.29 3.64 20.50
CA ALA A 481 -33.51 4.44 21.68
C ALA A 481 -33.06 3.70 22.94
N TYR A 482 -32.37 4.39 23.85
CA TYR A 482 -32.09 3.91 25.20
C TYR A 482 -32.02 5.09 26.17
N ASN A 483 -33.03 5.27 27.02
CA ASN A 483 -33.20 6.44 27.87
C ASN A 483 -33.24 7.77 27.08
N GLU A 484 -34.17 7.86 26.13
CA GLU A 484 -34.31 8.98 25.18
C GLU A 484 -35.53 9.85 25.42
N SER A 485 -36.23 9.73 26.56
CA SER A 485 -37.45 10.51 26.84
C SER A 485 -37.28 12.02 26.64
N ALA A 486 -36.08 12.56 26.89
CA ALA A 486 -35.80 13.99 26.73
C ALA A 486 -35.50 14.44 25.28
N ARG A 487 -35.07 13.53 24.39
CA ARG A 487 -34.56 13.87 23.04
C ARG A 487 -35.47 13.40 21.91
N LEU A 488 -36.15 12.28 22.13
CA LEU A 488 -37.03 11.65 21.15
C LEU A 488 -38.15 12.57 20.62
N PRO A 489 -38.84 13.42 21.43
CA PRO A 489 -39.90 14.29 20.92
C PRO A 489 -39.42 15.25 19.83
N ALA A 490 -38.35 16.01 20.10
CA ALA A 490 -37.82 17.01 19.16
C ALA A 490 -37.30 16.38 17.85
N MET A 491 -36.66 15.22 17.97
CA MET A 491 -36.20 14.44 16.82
C MET A 491 -37.38 13.97 15.96
N LEU A 492 -38.43 13.42 16.59
CA LEU A 492 -39.61 12.91 15.91
C LEU A 492 -40.41 14.03 15.24
N ASP A 493 -40.61 15.17 15.92
CA ASP A 493 -41.27 16.35 15.35
C ASP A 493 -40.55 16.83 14.08
N THR A 494 -39.22 16.88 14.11
CA THR A 494 -38.40 17.29 12.96
C THR A 494 -38.53 16.30 11.79
N ALA A 495 -38.52 15.00 12.08
CA ALA A 495 -38.69 13.97 11.07
C ALA A 495 -40.08 14.02 10.41
N LEU A 496 -41.14 14.10 11.22
CA LEU A 496 -42.52 14.17 10.75
C LEU A 496 -42.82 15.46 9.98
N ALA A 497 -42.29 16.60 10.44
CA ALA A 497 -42.40 17.86 9.71
C ALA A 497 -41.81 17.76 8.30
N HIS A 498 -40.67 17.08 8.14
CA HIS A 498 -40.07 16.86 6.83
C HIS A 498 -40.88 15.86 5.97
N LEU A 499 -41.33 14.75 6.56
CA LEU A 499 -42.07 13.71 5.85
C LEU A 499 -43.46 14.16 5.38
N HIS A 500 -44.09 15.09 6.10
CA HIS A 500 -45.40 15.64 5.77
C HIS A 500 -45.37 17.00 5.06
N ALA A 501 -44.19 17.59 4.87
CA ALA A 501 -44.06 18.89 4.21
C ALA A 501 -44.61 18.83 2.77
N SER A 502 -45.50 19.76 2.44
CA SER A 502 -45.98 19.94 1.07
C SER A 502 -44.88 20.48 0.16
N PRO A 503 -44.92 20.23 -1.17
CA PRO A 503 -43.93 20.76 -2.11
C PRO A 503 -43.71 22.28 -2.01
N SER A 504 -44.75 23.04 -1.67
CA SER A 504 -44.70 24.50 -1.47
C SER A 504 -44.10 24.95 -0.13
N GLN A 505 -44.20 24.14 0.93
CA GLN A 505 -43.58 24.42 2.24
C GLN A 505 -42.08 24.08 2.23
N SER A 506 -41.70 23.16 1.35
CA SER A 506 -40.34 22.68 1.20
C SER A 506 -39.32 23.75 0.81
N GLU A 507 -39.69 24.73 -0.02
CA GLU A 507 -38.75 25.79 -0.46
C GLU A 507 -38.30 26.68 0.71
N SER A 508 -39.12 26.80 1.76
CA SER A 508 -38.77 27.55 2.98
C SER A 508 -37.89 26.76 3.96
N LEU A 509 -38.08 25.43 4.02
CA LEU A 509 -37.31 24.52 4.89
C LEU A 509 -35.92 24.19 4.29
N SER A 510 -35.78 24.26 2.96
CA SER A 510 -34.51 24.07 2.24
C SER A 510 -33.65 25.33 2.15
N ALA A 511 -34.20 26.52 2.43
CA ALA A 511 -33.55 27.81 2.23
C ALA A 511 -32.50 28.19 3.30
N SER A 512 -32.32 27.41 4.37
CA SER A 512 -31.33 27.69 5.41
C SER A 512 -30.13 26.72 5.33
N ALA A 513 -29.01 27.31 4.88
CA ALA A 513 -27.65 26.78 4.78
C ALA A 513 -27.38 25.69 3.73
N ASN A 514 -26.60 26.09 2.71
CA ASN A 514 -25.83 25.26 1.76
C ASN A 514 -26.61 24.47 0.68
N GLY A 515 -27.40 25.15 -0.16
CA GLY A 515 -27.52 24.89 -1.61
C GLY A 515 -27.91 23.50 -2.15
N HIS A 516 -28.25 22.53 -1.30
CA HIS A 516 -28.52 21.13 -1.69
C HIS A 516 -29.90 20.62 -1.25
N GLY A 517 -30.79 21.51 -0.78
CA GLY A 517 -32.10 21.11 -0.31
C GLY A 517 -33.06 20.79 -1.47
N HIS A 518 -33.15 19.51 -1.82
CA HIS A 518 -34.20 19.00 -2.69
C HIS A 518 -35.52 18.89 -1.91
N PRO A 519 -36.68 19.12 -2.56
CA PRO A 519 -37.95 19.02 -1.88
C PRO A 519 -38.30 17.58 -1.48
N PRO A 520 -38.97 17.36 -0.31
CA PRO A 520 -39.37 16.05 0.12
C PRO A 520 -40.32 15.44 -0.91
N ARG A 521 -40.00 14.22 -1.33
CA ARG A 521 -40.86 13.44 -2.23
C ARG A 521 -41.94 12.72 -1.43
N ALA A 522 -43.20 12.85 -1.86
CA ALA A 522 -44.31 12.07 -1.30
C ALA A 522 -43.99 10.56 -1.38
N ARG A 523 -43.96 9.89 -0.22
CA ARG A 523 -43.59 8.48 -0.10
C ARG A 523 -44.34 7.80 1.04
N THR A 524 -44.68 6.54 0.85
CA THR A 524 -45.22 5.70 1.92
C THR A 524 -44.09 5.36 2.91
N HIS A 525 -44.34 5.56 4.19
CA HIS A 525 -43.29 5.44 5.18
C HIS A 525 -43.79 4.94 6.54
N GLU A 526 -42.84 4.52 7.35
CA GLU A 526 -43.05 4.14 8.74
C GLU A 526 -41.85 4.53 9.61
N ILE A 527 -42.08 4.63 10.91
CA ILE A 527 -41.06 4.90 11.90
C ILE A 527 -41.04 3.75 12.91
N LEU A 528 -39.89 3.09 13.05
CA LEU A 528 -39.64 2.06 14.05
C LEU A 528 -38.78 2.66 15.15
N ILE A 529 -39.37 2.87 16.32
CA ILE A 529 -38.65 3.25 17.53
C ILE A 529 -38.31 1.97 18.27
N VAL A 530 -37.02 1.61 18.30
CA VAL A 530 -36.54 0.40 18.96
C VAL A 530 -35.94 0.77 20.30
N ASP A 531 -36.74 0.63 21.35
CA ASP A 531 -36.31 0.83 22.73
C ASP A 531 -35.48 -0.37 23.20
N ASP A 532 -34.18 -0.12 23.39
CA ASP A 532 -33.16 -1.06 23.83
C ASP A 532 -33.20 -1.29 25.35
N GLY A 533 -34.39 -1.55 25.89
CA GLY A 533 -34.62 -1.82 27.31
C GLY A 533 -34.37 -0.61 28.22
N SER A 534 -34.90 0.56 27.85
CA SER A 534 -34.81 1.79 28.65
C SER A 534 -35.28 1.60 30.10
N LYS A 535 -34.68 2.39 30.99
CA LYS A 535 -35.03 2.47 32.41
C LYS A 535 -35.89 3.69 32.75
N ASP A 536 -36.06 4.60 31.79
CA ASP A 536 -36.99 5.71 31.86
C ASP A 536 -38.27 5.41 31.05
N ASP A 537 -39.13 6.41 30.90
CA ASP A 537 -40.42 6.30 30.23
C ASP A 537 -40.33 6.35 28.69
N THR A 538 -39.19 6.03 28.07
CA THR A 538 -38.97 6.16 26.62
C THR A 538 -40.05 5.45 25.79
N SER A 539 -40.34 4.17 26.06
CA SER A 539 -41.39 3.42 25.35
C SER A 539 -42.78 4.01 25.55
N ALA A 540 -43.11 4.46 26.77
CA ALA A 540 -44.42 5.02 27.08
C ALA A 540 -44.62 6.36 26.36
N LEU A 541 -43.61 7.22 26.39
CA LEU A 541 -43.59 8.49 25.67
C LEU A 541 -43.65 8.29 24.15
N ALA A 542 -42.89 7.34 23.60
CA ALA A 542 -42.93 7.04 22.18
C ALA A 542 -44.34 6.61 21.72
N LEU A 543 -45.04 5.85 22.57
CA LEU A 543 -46.42 5.43 22.31
C LEU A 543 -47.40 6.61 22.42
N GLU A 544 -47.22 7.49 23.41
CA GLU A 544 -47.99 8.73 23.54
C GLU A 544 -47.80 9.64 22.32
N LEU A 545 -46.56 9.86 21.89
CA LEU A 545 -46.25 10.62 20.67
C LEU A 545 -46.92 10.01 19.43
N ALA A 546 -46.94 8.67 19.32
CA ALA A 546 -47.63 8.00 18.22
C ALA A 546 -49.14 8.31 18.17
N THR A 547 -49.80 8.51 19.33
CA THR A 547 -51.23 8.90 19.36
C THR A 547 -51.49 10.32 18.85
N HIS A 548 -50.50 11.21 18.94
CA HIS A 548 -50.58 12.56 18.40
C HIS A 548 -50.41 12.60 16.87
N HIS A 549 -49.93 11.51 16.26
CA HIS A 549 -49.67 11.40 14.82
C HIS A 549 -50.34 10.16 14.20
N PRO A 550 -51.67 10.03 14.25
CA PRO A 550 -52.37 8.82 13.80
C PRO A 550 -52.27 8.55 12.29
N ALA A 551 -51.84 9.54 11.51
CA ALA A 551 -51.63 9.42 10.06
C ALA A 551 -50.31 8.72 9.68
N THR A 552 -49.36 8.59 10.62
CA THR A 552 -48.06 7.95 10.41
C THR A 552 -48.00 6.63 11.17
N ASP A 553 -47.53 5.57 10.52
CA ASP A 553 -47.33 4.28 11.21
C ASP A 553 -46.04 4.33 12.05
N ILE A 554 -46.20 4.69 13.32
CA ILE A 554 -45.13 4.71 14.33
C ILE A 554 -45.24 3.44 15.17
N ARG A 555 -44.21 2.60 15.08
CA ARG A 555 -44.14 1.27 15.67
C ARG A 555 -43.08 1.27 16.78
N ILE A 556 -43.53 1.02 18.01
CA ILE A 556 -42.69 0.99 19.19
C ILE A 556 -42.37 -0.47 19.50
N ILE A 557 -41.08 -0.81 19.47
CA ILE A 557 -40.56 -2.13 19.78
C ILE A 557 -39.73 -2.01 21.05
N THR A 558 -40.07 -2.78 22.08
CA THR A 558 -39.36 -2.76 23.36
C THR A 558 -38.59 -4.07 23.54
N LEU A 559 -37.28 -3.97 23.67
CA LEU A 559 -36.39 -5.10 23.95
C LEU A 559 -36.38 -5.40 25.45
N GLU A 560 -36.20 -6.68 25.83
CA GLU A 560 -36.26 -7.08 27.24
C GLU A 560 -35.08 -6.55 28.06
N GLN A 561 -33.95 -6.31 27.40
CA GLN A 561 -32.72 -5.84 28.03
C GLN A 561 -31.91 -4.98 27.06
N ASN A 562 -31.04 -4.16 27.62
CA ASN A 562 -30.11 -3.37 26.84
C ASN A 562 -29.05 -4.26 26.16
N LEU A 563 -29.07 -4.30 24.83
CA LEU A 563 -28.09 -5.00 23.99
C LEU A 563 -26.99 -4.04 23.49
N GLY A 564 -27.32 -2.76 23.37
CA GLY A 564 -26.52 -1.73 22.74
C GLY A 564 -27.14 -1.26 21.42
N LYS A 565 -26.76 -0.05 20.99
CA LYS A 565 -27.27 0.62 19.77
C LYS A 565 -27.29 -0.30 18.55
N GLY A 566 -26.22 -1.05 18.31
CA GLY A 566 -26.13 -1.97 17.18
C GLY A 566 -27.15 -3.10 17.24
N GLY A 567 -27.49 -3.58 18.44
CA GLY A 567 -28.54 -4.58 18.66
C GLY A 567 -29.93 -4.04 18.33
N ALA A 568 -30.24 -2.84 18.83
CA ALA A 568 -31.51 -2.15 18.54
C ALA A 568 -31.67 -1.82 17.04
N VAL A 569 -30.63 -1.28 16.40
CA VAL A 569 -30.63 -1.03 14.95
C VAL A 569 -30.83 -2.33 14.19
N ARG A 570 -30.10 -3.40 14.53
CA ARG A 570 -30.24 -4.70 13.87
C ARG A 570 -31.67 -5.21 13.97
N HIS A 571 -32.27 -5.14 15.15
CA HIS A 571 -33.64 -5.59 15.37
C HIS A 571 -34.65 -4.80 14.54
N GLY A 572 -34.56 -3.47 14.53
CA GLY A 572 -35.41 -2.62 13.69
C GLY A 572 -35.24 -2.89 12.21
N MET A 573 -34.01 -3.06 11.74
CA MET A 573 -33.70 -3.37 10.33
C MET A 573 -34.29 -4.71 9.90
N LEU A 574 -34.19 -5.75 10.74
CA LEU A 574 -34.74 -7.08 10.47
C LEU A 574 -36.28 -7.12 10.45
N HIS A 575 -36.95 -6.07 10.93
CA HIS A 575 -38.41 -6.00 11.06
C HIS A 575 -39.05 -4.79 10.36
N ALA A 576 -38.29 -4.14 9.48
CA ALA A 576 -38.75 -3.03 8.63
C ALA A 576 -39.51 -3.55 7.39
N ARG A 577 -40.40 -2.71 6.82
CA ARG A 577 -41.20 -2.99 5.60
C ARG A 577 -40.79 -2.20 4.36
N GLY A 578 -39.94 -1.19 4.51
CA GLY A 578 -39.52 -0.28 3.45
C GLY A 578 -38.64 -0.94 2.39
N HIS A 579 -38.72 -0.46 1.15
CA HIS A 579 -37.74 -0.74 0.10
C HIS A 579 -36.39 -0.08 0.38
N ARG A 580 -36.41 1.04 1.11
CA ARG A 580 -35.24 1.69 1.69
C ARG A 580 -35.37 1.75 3.20
N LEU A 581 -34.24 1.59 3.88
CA LEU A 581 -34.17 1.56 5.32
C LEU A 581 -33.17 2.61 5.77
N LEU A 582 -33.65 3.63 6.49
CA LEU A 582 -32.83 4.69 7.06
C LEU A 582 -32.57 4.38 8.53
N MET A 583 -31.31 4.28 8.92
CA MET A 583 -30.90 4.39 10.32
C MET A 583 -30.69 5.86 10.66
N VAL A 584 -31.23 6.32 11.79
CA VAL A 584 -31.03 7.67 12.32
C VAL A 584 -30.97 7.65 13.85
N ASP A 585 -30.08 8.45 14.44
CA ASP A 585 -29.93 8.55 15.90
C ASP A 585 -31.12 9.28 16.55
N ALA A 586 -31.52 8.82 17.75
CA ALA A 586 -32.64 9.38 18.51
C ALA A 586 -32.39 10.79 19.07
N ASP A 587 -31.17 11.31 18.95
CA ASP A 587 -30.81 12.64 19.50
C ASP A 587 -31.16 13.80 18.58
N GLY A 588 -31.53 13.53 17.32
CA GLY A 588 -31.87 14.55 16.34
C GLY A 588 -30.67 15.34 15.79
N ALA A 589 -29.44 14.89 16.04
CA ALA A 589 -28.24 15.66 15.68
C ALA A 589 -28.04 15.80 14.15
N SER A 590 -28.51 14.83 13.37
CA SER A 590 -28.51 14.86 11.89
C SER A 590 -29.77 15.52 11.35
N ARG A 591 -29.63 16.39 10.35
CA ARG A 591 -30.79 17.02 9.69
C ARG A 591 -31.53 16.02 8.82
N PHE A 592 -32.83 15.85 9.09
CA PHE A 592 -33.66 14.91 8.33
C PHE A 592 -33.80 15.31 6.84
N ALA A 593 -33.66 16.59 6.51
CA ALA A 593 -33.67 17.10 5.15
C ALA A 593 -32.53 16.51 4.26
N ASP A 594 -31.44 16.05 4.87
CA ASP A 594 -30.32 15.46 4.12
C ASP A 594 -30.66 14.05 3.59
N LEU A 595 -31.81 13.49 4.00
CA LEU A 595 -32.34 12.23 3.45
C LEU A 595 -32.43 12.26 1.92
N GLU A 596 -32.80 13.40 1.33
CA GLU A 596 -32.97 13.50 -0.12
C GLU A 596 -31.63 13.35 -0.86
N ALA A 597 -30.53 13.88 -0.31
CA ALA A 597 -29.20 13.69 -0.89
C ALA A 597 -28.72 12.24 -0.78
N LEU A 598 -29.01 11.56 0.33
CA LEU A 598 -28.77 10.13 0.48
C LEU A 598 -29.60 9.31 -0.51
N TRP A 599 -30.86 9.73 -0.73
CA TRP A 599 -31.80 9.08 -1.64
C TRP A 599 -31.35 9.17 -3.10
N GLU A 600 -30.95 10.35 -3.57
CA GLU A 600 -30.43 10.52 -4.92
C GLU A 600 -29.12 9.76 -5.13
N ARG A 601 -28.27 9.75 -4.10
CA ARG A 601 -27.01 9.01 -4.18
C ARG A 601 -27.22 7.51 -4.25
N ILE A 602 -28.17 6.95 -3.49
CA ILE A 602 -28.44 5.52 -3.50
C ILE A 602 -29.07 5.09 -4.84
N ASP A 603 -29.96 5.92 -5.40
CA ASP A 603 -30.49 5.73 -6.76
C ASP A 603 -29.38 5.68 -7.81
N ALA A 604 -28.38 6.55 -7.70
CA ALA A 604 -27.29 6.63 -8.65
C ALA A 604 -26.34 5.42 -8.61
N ILE A 605 -26.13 4.80 -7.43
CA ILE A 605 -25.19 3.68 -7.28
C ILE A 605 -25.86 2.30 -7.31
N ALA A 606 -27.19 2.25 -7.18
CA ALA A 606 -27.98 1.01 -7.23
C ALA A 606 -29.24 1.20 -8.10
N PRO A 607 -29.08 1.42 -9.41
CA PRO A 607 -30.23 1.48 -10.31
C PRO A 607 -31.02 0.18 -10.23
N GLY A 608 -32.35 0.26 -10.13
CA GLY A 608 -33.21 -0.93 -10.03
C GLY A 608 -33.23 -1.61 -8.65
N ASN A 609 -32.90 -0.89 -7.57
CA ASN A 609 -32.88 -1.37 -6.18
C ASN A 609 -31.88 -2.52 -5.94
N GLU A 610 -30.73 -2.48 -6.60
CA GLU A 610 -29.59 -3.34 -6.29
C GLU A 610 -29.08 -3.12 -4.84
N PRO A 611 -28.32 -4.06 -4.25
CA PRO A 611 -27.71 -3.85 -2.94
C PRO A 611 -26.82 -2.60 -2.93
N ALA A 612 -27.09 -1.64 -2.04
CA ALA A 612 -26.21 -0.50 -1.81
C ALA A 612 -26.38 0.09 -0.41
N VAL A 613 -25.35 0.81 0.03
CA VAL A 613 -25.33 1.59 1.28
C VAL A 613 -24.87 3.02 0.98
N VAL A 614 -25.55 4.00 1.55
CA VAL A 614 -25.11 5.40 1.55
C VAL A 614 -24.95 5.88 2.98
N VAL A 615 -23.78 6.43 3.28
CA VAL A 615 -23.40 6.95 4.59
C VAL A 615 -23.40 8.47 4.57
N GLY A 616 -24.18 9.09 5.45
CA GLY A 616 -24.05 10.53 5.70
C GLY A 616 -22.70 10.83 6.37
N SER A 617 -22.07 11.96 6.05
CA SER A 617 -20.71 12.26 6.50
C SER A 617 -20.55 13.66 7.05
N ARG A 618 -19.99 13.71 8.27
CA ARG A 618 -19.61 14.94 8.97
C ARG A 618 -18.14 15.31 8.73
N ALA A 619 -17.41 14.56 7.89
CA ALA A 619 -15.97 14.74 7.71
C ALA A 619 -15.59 16.16 7.25
N HIS A 620 -16.49 16.86 6.55
CA HIS A 620 -16.30 18.24 6.12
C HIS A 620 -16.45 19.26 7.25
N LEU A 621 -17.19 18.95 8.32
CA LEU A 621 -17.43 19.81 9.48
C LEU A 621 -16.25 19.81 10.49
N VAL A 622 -15.28 18.88 10.34
CA VAL A 622 -14.11 18.79 11.21
C VAL A 622 -13.09 19.93 10.97
N LYS A 623 -13.28 20.74 9.91
CA LYS A 623 -12.39 21.85 9.51
C LYS A 623 -12.78 23.22 10.09
N THR A 624 -13.91 23.37 10.77
CA THR A 624 -14.36 24.65 11.35
C THR A 624 -13.75 24.91 12.74
N GLU A 625 -13.36 26.15 13.01
CA GLU A 625 -12.65 26.58 14.24
C GLU A 625 -13.38 26.21 15.55
N ALA A 626 -14.69 26.01 15.51
CA ALA A 626 -15.50 25.59 16.66
C ALA A 626 -15.16 24.18 17.18
N VAL A 627 -14.64 23.28 16.33
CA VAL A 627 -14.27 21.89 16.69
C VAL A 627 -12.82 21.79 17.17
N VAL A 628 -11.99 22.80 16.90
CA VAL A 628 -10.52 22.79 17.10
C VAL A 628 -10.11 23.00 18.57
N LYS A 629 -11.02 23.41 19.46
CA LYS A 629 -10.76 23.52 20.90
C LYS A 629 -11.02 22.21 21.66
N ARG A 630 -10.31 21.11 21.37
CA ARG A 630 -10.38 19.86 22.17
C ARG A 630 -9.01 19.23 22.46
N SER A 631 -8.93 18.53 23.59
CA SER A 631 -7.69 18.07 24.24
C SER A 631 -6.85 17.11 23.39
N LEU A 632 -5.52 17.17 23.57
CA LEU A 632 -4.50 16.35 22.89
C LEU A 632 -4.85 14.85 22.85
N LEU A 633 -5.46 14.33 23.93
CA LEU A 633 -5.87 12.92 24.04
C LEU A 633 -6.90 12.53 22.98
N ARG A 634 -7.84 13.42 22.65
CA ARG A 634 -8.90 13.15 21.67
C ARG A 634 -8.33 13.07 20.26
N ASN A 635 -7.35 13.91 19.94
CA ASN A 635 -6.63 13.86 18.66
C ASN A 635 -5.81 12.57 18.54
N ILE A 636 -5.12 12.15 19.60
CA ILE A 636 -4.37 10.88 19.63
C ILE A 636 -5.31 9.69 19.39
N LEU A 637 -6.44 9.62 20.11
CA LEU A 637 -7.42 8.55 19.96
C LEU A 637 -8.07 8.56 18.57
N MET A 638 -8.37 9.74 18.03
CA MET A 638 -8.93 9.92 16.67
C MET A 638 -7.94 9.43 15.60
N TYR A 639 -6.68 9.88 15.63
CA TYR A 639 -5.66 9.42 14.68
C TYR A 639 -5.38 7.93 14.83
N GLY A 640 -5.38 7.40 16.07
CA GLY A 640 -5.27 5.98 16.35
C GLY A 640 -6.40 5.18 15.70
N LEU A 641 -7.65 5.59 15.90
CA LEU A 641 -8.82 4.95 15.30
C LEU A 641 -8.77 5.02 13.77
N HIS A 642 -8.47 6.18 13.16
CA HIS A 642 -8.35 6.28 11.70
C HIS A 642 -7.22 5.40 11.13
N THR A 643 -6.10 5.28 11.85
CA THR A 643 -5.00 4.37 11.48
C THR A 643 -5.49 2.92 11.49
N ILE A 644 -6.22 2.54 12.53
CA ILE A 644 -6.82 1.21 12.66
C ILE A 644 -7.86 0.95 11.56
N LEU A 645 -8.74 1.91 11.25
CA LEU A 645 -9.75 1.82 10.19
C LEU A 645 -9.12 1.61 8.79
N ARG A 646 -7.95 2.21 8.54
CA ARG A 646 -7.16 1.95 7.32
C ARG A 646 -6.62 0.52 7.28
N ILE A 647 -6.13 0.01 8.41
CA ILE A 647 -5.60 -1.36 8.53
C ILE A 647 -6.70 -2.41 8.34
N VAL A 648 -7.90 -2.18 8.89
CA VAL A 648 -9.01 -3.14 8.77
C VAL A 648 -9.74 -3.06 7.43
N GLY A 649 -9.45 -2.05 6.60
CA GLY A 649 -9.83 -2.01 5.19
C GLY A 649 -11.06 -1.16 4.85
N VAL A 650 -11.53 -0.30 5.75
CA VAL A 650 -12.63 0.68 5.50
C VAL A 650 -12.13 2.13 5.46
N GLY A 651 -10.82 2.37 5.42
CA GLY A 651 -10.23 3.71 5.48
C GLY A 651 -10.51 4.64 4.29
N HIS A 652 -11.31 4.22 3.30
CA HIS A 652 -11.79 5.04 2.19
C HIS A 652 -13.12 5.76 2.50
N ILE A 653 -13.80 5.37 3.58
CA ILE A 653 -15.00 6.04 4.10
C ILE A 653 -14.54 6.95 5.24
N HIS A 654 -14.80 8.25 5.13
CA HIS A 654 -14.21 9.23 6.06
C HIS A 654 -14.96 9.28 7.39
N ASP A 655 -16.29 9.13 7.37
CA ASP A 655 -17.14 9.10 8.56
C ASP A 655 -17.84 7.74 8.71
N THR A 656 -17.09 6.75 9.20
CA THR A 656 -17.61 5.38 9.36
C THR A 656 -18.70 5.24 10.42
N GLN A 657 -18.81 6.19 11.37
CA GLN A 657 -19.65 6.09 12.56
C GLN A 657 -20.77 7.14 12.58
N CYS A 658 -21.13 7.69 11.42
CA CYS A 658 -22.29 8.54 11.32
C CYS A 658 -23.57 7.72 11.55
N GLY A 659 -24.45 8.20 12.44
CA GLY A 659 -25.73 7.58 12.74
C GLY A 659 -26.80 7.73 11.65
N PHE A 660 -26.47 8.36 10.52
CA PHE A 660 -27.40 8.64 9.42
C PHE A 660 -26.99 7.85 8.18
N LYS A 661 -27.61 6.69 7.95
CA LYS A 661 -27.24 5.74 6.88
C LYS A 661 -28.46 5.15 6.19
N LEU A 662 -28.45 5.17 4.85
CA LEU A 662 -29.52 4.64 4.02
C LEU A 662 -29.08 3.33 3.37
N PHE A 663 -29.92 2.31 3.47
CA PHE A 663 -29.71 0.98 2.91
C PHE A 663 -30.81 0.65 1.92
N THR A 664 -30.47 -0.02 0.82
CA THR A 664 -31.51 -0.74 0.06
C THR A 664 -31.92 -1.99 0.85
N ARG A 665 -33.19 -2.41 0.71
CA ARG A 665 -33.68 -3.65 1.35
C ARG A 665 -32.79 -4.85 1.05
N ARG A 666 -32.32 -5.00 -0.18
CA ARG A 666 -31.44 -6.11 -0.57
C ARG A 666 -30.09 -6.06 0.16
N ALA A 667 -29.50 -4.88 0.35
CA ALA A 667 -28.30 -4.76 1.17
C ALA A 667 -28.59 -5.11 2.63
N ALA A 668 -29.70 -4.61 3.19
CA ALA A 668 -30.09 -4.91 4.56
C ALA A 668 -30.31 -6.41 4.80
N GLN A 669 -30.93 -7.11 3.84
CA GLN A 669 -31.17 -8.56 3.88
C GLN A 669 -29.88 -9.40 3.95
N GLN A 670 -28.76 -8.88 3.43
CA GLN A 670 -27.47 -9.59 3.49
C GLN A 670 -26.64 -9.17 4.70
N ILE A 671 -26.65 -7.88 5.04
CA ILE A 671 -25.76 -7.30 6.06
C ILE A 671 -26.26 -7.60 7.49
N PHE A 672 -27.52 -7.30 7.82
CA PHE A 672 -27.99 -7.35 9.21
C PHE A 672 -28.12 -8.76 9.78
N PRO A 673 -28.48 -9.81 9.02
CA PRO A 673 -28.41 -11.17 9.51
C PRO A 673 -26.99 -11.60 9.89
N ALA A 674 -25.97 -11.07 9.20
CA ALA A 674 -24.55 -11.37 9.40
C ALA A 674 -23.85 -10.47 10.43
N GLN A 675 -24.57 -9.53 11.06
CA GLN A 675 -24.02 -8.66 12.11
C GLN A 675 -23.87 -9.41 13.44
N HIS A 676 -22.71 -9.29 14.08
CA HIS A 676 -22.37 -9.92 15.36
C HIS A 676 -22.23 -8.92 16.50
N LEU A 677 -21.86 -7.67 16.22
CA LEU A 677 -21.60 -6.65 17.25
C LEU A 677 -22.87 -5.84 17.53
N ALA A 678 -23.27 -5.75 18.80
CA ALA A 678 -24.37 -4.89 19.25
C ALA A 678 -23.90 -3.52 19.80
N THR A 679 -22.58 -3.32 19.90
CA THR A 679 -21.92 -2.19 20.58
C THR A 679 -21.60 -1.03 19.63
N TRP A 680 -20.97 0.05 20.11
CA TRP A 680 -20.68 1.30 19.38
C TRP A 680 -19.94 1.19 18.04
N ILE A 681 -19.22 0.08 17.79
CA ILE A 681 -18.44 -0.13 16.56
C ILE A 681 -19.19 -0.98 15.52
N PHE A 682 -20.47 -1.34 15.77
CA PHE A 682 -21.29 -2.12 14.82
C PHE A 682 -21.33 -1.46 13.43
N ASP A 683 -21.35 -0.13 13.38
CA ASP A 683 -21.29 0.66 12.15
C ASP A 683 -20.12 0.28 11.23
N VAL A 684 -18.95 -0.01 11.81
CA VAL A 684 -17.76 -0.44 11.06
C VAL A 684 -17.90 -1.90 10.62
N GLU A 685 -18.53 -2.75 11.42
CA GLU A 685 -18.88 -4.11 11.00
C GLU A 685 -19.79 -4.08 9.77
N LEU A 686 -20.85 -3.25 9.76
CA LEU A 686 -21.76 -3.14 8.60
C LEU A 686 -21.00 -2.78 7.32
N LEU A 687 -20.03 -1.86 7.39
CA LEU A 687 -19.20 -1.46 6.26
C LEU A 687 -18.21 -2.54 5.83
N LEU A 688 -17.67 -3.32 6.78
CA LEU A 688 -16.82 -4.47 6.49
C LEU A 688 -17.63 -5.60 5.84
N LEU A 689 -18.86 -5.84 6.28
CA LEU A 689 -19.79 -6.81 5.69
C LEU A 689 -20.15 -6.39 4.26
N ALA A 690 -20.53 -5.13 4.05
CA ALA A 690 -20.80 -4.59 2.71
C ALA A 690 -19.61 -4.81 1.76
N LYS A 691 -18.39 -4.53 2.24
CA LYS A 691 -17.16 -4.78 1.47
C LYS A 691 -16.95 -6.26 1.14
N GLN A 692 -17.17 -7.16 2.10
CA GLN A 692 -17.01 -8.61 1.89
C GLN A 692 -18.04 -9.18 0.91
N LEU A 693 -19.25 -8.62 0.92
CA LEU A 693 -20.36 -8.98 0.03
C LEU A 693 -20.28 -8.30 -1.34
N GLY A 694 -19.31 -7.40 -1.56
CA GLY A 694 -19.20 -6.62 -2.80
C GLY A 694 -20.32 -5.58 -2.98
N ILE A 695 -20.98 -5.18 -1.89
CA ILE A 695 -22.05 -4.17 -1.91
C ILE A 695 -21.41 -2.77 -2.00
N PRO A 696 -21.77 -1.95 -3.01
CA PRO A 696 -21.26 -0.60 -3.14
C PRO A 696 -21.66 0.29 -1.97
N VAL A 697 -20.69 1.09 -1.49
CA VAL A 697 -20.89 2.08 -0.44
C VAL A 697 -20.52 3.47 -0.97
N ALA A 698 -21.39 4.45 -0.78
CA ALA A 698 -21.09 5.86 -1.06
C ALA A 698 -21.21 6.73 0.19
N GLU A 699 -20.54 7.87 0.16
CA GLU A 699 -20.53 8.86 1.23
C GLU A 699 -21.17 10.17 0.73
N VAL A 700 -22.05 10.78 1.52
CA VAL A 700 -22.75 12.04 1.22
C VAL A 700 -22.53 13.02 2.36
N PRO A 701 -22.06 14.26 2.12
CA PRO A 701 -21.97 15.28 3.16
C PRO A 701 -23.34 15.56 3.80
N ILE A 702 -23.41 15.59 5.13
CA ILE A 702 -24.63 15.97 5.87
C ILE A 702 -24.34 17.05 6.91
N GLU A 703 -25.35 17.87 7.20
CA GLU A 703 -25.28 18.84 8.28
C GLU A 703 -25.52 18.14 9.63
N TRP A 704 -24.75 18.54 10.64
CA TRP A 704 -24.79 17.95 11.98
C TRP A 704 -24.58 19.02 13.03
N HIS A 705 -25.38 19.00 14.08
CA HIS A 705 -25.26 19.92 15.20
C HIS A 705 -25.02 19.17 16.52
N GLU A 706 -24.30 19.82 17.44
CA GLU A 706 -23.99 19.20 18.74
C GLU A 706 -25.20 19.26 19.66
N VAL A 707 -25.67 18.08 20.08
CA VAL A 707 -26.72 17.93 21.08
C VAL A 707 -26.07 17.64 22.43
N ALA A 708 -26.39 18.43 23.45
CA ALA A 708 -25.82 18.26 24.79
C ALA A 708 -26.22 16.91 25.43
N GLY A 709 -25.35 16.36 26.29
CA GLY A 709 -25.62 15.10 27.01
C GLY A 709 -25.12 13.83 26.32
N SER A 710 -23.95 13.88 25.64
CA SER A 710 -23.34 12.69 25.01
C SER A 710 -23.17 11.55 26.02
N LYS A 711 -23.68 10.37 25.66
CA LYS A 711 -23.61 9.13 26.46
C LYS A 711 -22.27 8.39 26.31
N LEU A 712 -21.34 8.91 25.49
CA LEU A 712 -20.06 8.28 25.21
C LEU A 712 -19.00 8.65 26.26
N HIS A 713 -18.56 7.67 27.04
CA HIS A 713 -17.42 7.78 27.93
C HIS A 713 -16.11 7.53 27.16
N VAL A 714 -15.53 8.61 26.61
CA VAL A 714 -14.41 8.62 25.64
C VAL A 714 -13.36 7.50 25.83
N VAL A 715 -12.79 7.34 27.03
CA VAL A 715 -11.70 6.36 27.24
C VAL A 715 -12.22 4.91 27.27
N LYS A 716 -13.21 4.63 28.12
CA LYS A 716 -13.81 3.30 28.29
C LYS A 716 -14.37 2.77 26.98
N ASP A 717 -15.13 3.60 26.27
CA ASP A 717 -15.79 3.20 25.03
C ASP A 717 -14.76 3.03 23.90
N SER A 718 -13.70 3.84 23.86
CA SER A 718 -12.60 3.65 22.88
C SER A 718 -11.88 2.32 23.09
N LEU A 719 -11.64 1.91 24.34
CA LEU A 719 -11.02 0.61 24.64
C LEU A 719 -11.95 -0.55 24.26
N GLN A 720 -13.25 -0.41 24.54
CA GLN A 720 -14.25 -1.40 24.12
C GLN A 720 -14.32 -1.51 22.59
N MET A 721 -14.35 -0.39 21.87
CA MET A 721 -14.34 -0.36 20.40
C MET A 721 -13.10 -1.02 19.82
N LEU A 722 -11.92 -0.78 20.41
CA LEU A 722 -10.68 -1.45 19.99
C LEU A 722 -10.77 -2.97 20.20
N ARG A 723 -11.22 -3.41 21.38
CA ARG A 723 -11.43 -4.84 21.68
C ARG A 723 -12.39 -5.47 20.69
N ASP A 724 -13.56 -4.86 20.48
CA ASP A 724 -14.62 -5.40 19.63
C ASP A 724 -14.16 -5.49 18.16
N LEU A 725 -13.33 -4.54 17.71
CA LEU A 725 -12.72 -4.59 16.38
C LEU A 725 -11.65 -5.70 16.24
N LEU A 726 -10.84 -5.93 17.27
CA LEU A 726 -9.87 -7.04 17.30
C LEU A 726 -10.60 -8.40 17.28
N VAL A 727 -11.68 -8.52 18.05
CA VAL A 727 -12.56 -9.69 18.07
C VAL A 727 -13.21 -9.91 16.71
N LEU A 728 -13.73 -8.87 16.07
CA LEU A 728 -14.32 -8.94 14.72
C LEU A 728 -13.32 -9.48 13.71
N ARG A 729 -12.12 -8.89 13.65
CA ARG A 729 -11.08 -9.32 12.70
C ARG A 729 -10.52 -10.70 13.04
N GLY A 730 -10.36 -11.02 14.33
CA GLY A 730 -9.93 -12.34 14.78
C GLY A 730 -10.89 -13.44 14.35
N ASN A 731 -12.20 -13.24 14.55
CA ASN A 731 -13.23 -14.21 14.16
C ASN A 731 -13.36 -14.39 12.64
N GLN A 732 -13.20 -13.30 11.87
CA GLN A 732 -13.12 -13.39 10.41
C GLN A 732 -11.87 -14.15 9.96
N LEU A 733 -10.72 -13.90 10.59
CA LEU A 733 -9.44 -14.53 10.23
C LEU A 733 -9.45 -16.04 10.47
N VAL A 734 -10.00 -16.51 11.59
CA VAL A 734 -10.12 -17.95 11.90
C VAL A 734 -11.34 -18.60 11.26
N GLY A 735 -12.13 -17.84 10.49
CA GLY A 735 -13.32 -18.34 9.80
C GLY A 735 -14.48 -18.73 10.72
N ARG A 736 -14.55 -18.18 11.95
CA ARG A 736 -15.71 -18.34 12.85
C ARG A 736 -16.90 -17.49 12.40
N TRP A 737 -16.62 -16.28 11.91
CA TRP A 737 -17.65 -15.36 11.37
C TRP A 737 -17.45 -15.25 9.87
N LYS A 738 -17.94 -16.25 9.14
CA LYS A 738 -17.95 -16.25 7.67
C LYS A 738 -19.18 -15.52 7.17
N VAL A 739 -18.98 -14.76 6.12
CA VAL A 739 -20.04 -14.13 5.35
C VAL A 739 -20.16 -14.91 4.05
N THR A 740 -21.34 -15.47 3.81
CA THR A 740 -21.65 -16.14 2.55
C THR A 740 -22.48 -15.16 1.72
N PRO A 741 -22.11 -14.90 0.45
CA PRO A 741 -22.88 -14.04 -0.45
C PRO A 741 -24.33 -14.48 -0.63
#